data_AF-A0A432GWT2-F1
#
_entry.id   AF-A0A432GWT2-F1
#
_cell.length_a   1.000
_cell.length_b   1.000
_cell.length_c   1.000
_cell.angle_alpha   90.00
_cell.angle_beta   90.00
_cell.angle_gamma   90.00
#
_symmetry.space_group_name_H-M   'P 1'
#
loop_
_entity.id
_entity.type
_entity.pdbx_description
1 polymer ?
#
loop_
_entity_poly.entity_id
_entity_poly.type
_entity_poly.pdbx_seq_one_letter_code
_entity_poly.pdbx_strand_id
1 'polypeptide(L)'
;MQIRGISISGLVLVVCFLLARPNESDGRVNVQSTYLPGTGRVSVWSEKLSKQKLSCSAGFITHNLDHYTSVDGDTVDQFEANGAGVALGDLDGDGDLDVVLGNHSGTNTILWNQVTQNMDDGFFPNFISEHMSFGNTRAVNLVDVDADGRLDIVMTRRNGAFNYLRNTGQPDSTDSFNGIQRASGTSFVQQVLPGIAWPAYAMNWADLDLDGDLDLVTGSYDASLLENQGNDFLIGNGAGVLIYTNQEGKYVPNRLAEKAQAMAIAFFDINRDGSKDIVVGNDFAVPDYAWLRMATTTSSGNIYSKEKILEFPWSLQVNGWIPTSFDTTSYSTMSLDVGDVDNDQILELYSTDMMPYDETDTTVTAYEPLMADMDHNRNAGDPQVMANVLLINTGVVGYQDAARPRGLDATGWSWSAKFGDLDQDGLLDLYVVNGMAESTVFAHLDNHELIEANQVFRNIGNGYFKPAPEWKLGSTFGGRGMSMGDLDGDGDLDIVVNNLRGPAQLLENRLCSGESLQVDLHWHNDSSLAFQPQMGEIRNTRAIGTVVYLKTSAGNFKRDVRVASGYLSGDPPRLHFGFPTNTSLYSLEIHWPDNVVSIVTDLSPQTLLKVSRLSGFFRNSRIPQKDSVVDQKKEEKDRNIKQAYPPKIECDALNRQSECLKVTNVLSEEKFDQQLRKIIAQHGLTGEPRNAHDMPSINEPLAQLGKKLFFSKALGGDLDSACASCHHPMLGGGDALSVSIGVGAHDQDLLGSARTHPEGPTVPRNAQSTFNVAFYNQVLFYDGRIENLGKTLSLKGSDDHGTDGLQQGIRTPDSLFGEADPEAGADLIAAQSRFPVTSQDEMRGFEFEAHRPPGYARRHLAARLGGYDAGRGELERNGWLAEFRSAFRNSGDARSLINETNIAAALSAYQRSQVLVDTPWRAYVQGNEDAIAQSPKRGALLFFQSDDDGGAGCATCHSGDFFTDEQFHVLALPQVGPGKEDGRFHDDFGRFRESGKPVDLYAFRTPTLLNVEVTGPYGHDGAYATLKGIVQHHLNPARAVAVYDVTELDPAVQTQYLAFNTQRALSKLEENRKAGLPAIQNIKLTDQQVNDITSFLLTLTDPCVKSLACLTPWIPSDDDIDPDGLRLKARMLTSVAR
;
A
#
# COMPACT_ATOMS: atom_id res chain seq x y z
N MET A 1 19.38 -59.62 -38.65
CA MET A 1 18.69 -60.91 -38.47
C MET A 1 17.20 -60.67 -38.72
N GLN A 2 16.55 -61.62 -39.36
CA GLN A 2 15.30 -61.51 -40.11
C GLN A 2 14.05 -61.77 -39.23
N ILE A 3 12.89 -61.25 -39.70
CA ILE A 3 11.54 -61.90 -39.71
C ILE A 3 10.50 -61.61 -38.59
N ARG A 4 9.40 -60.96 -39.04
CA ARG A 4 7.93 -61.19 -38.85
C ARG A 4 7.37 -61.36 -37.42
N GLY A 5 6.25 -60.76 -36.99
CA GLY A 5 5.09 -60.19 -37.67
C GLY A 5 3.84 -61.03 -37.39
N ILE A 6 2.83 -60.50 -36.68
CA ILE A 6 1.43 -60.98 -36.68
C ILE A 6 0.50 -59.75 -36.59
N SER A 7 -0.47 -59.70 -37.51
CA SER A 7 -1.63 -58.80 -37.58
C SER A 7 -2.88 -59.66 -37.77
N ILE A 8 -3.99 -59.30 -37.12
CA ILE A 8 -5.37 -59.71 -37.43
C ILE A 8 -6.26 -58.49 -37.10
N SER A 9 -6.67 -57.70 -38.10
CA SER A 9 -8.02 -57.64 -38.74
C SER A 9 -9.13 -57.08 -37.83
N GLY A 10 -9.97 -56.09 -38.20
CA GLY A 10 -10.19 -55.33 -39.43
C GLY A 10 -11.65 -54.83 -39.51
N LEU A 11 -11.87 -53.60 -40.02
CA LEU A 11 -13.01 -53.10 -40.85
C LEU A 11 -12.86 -51.55 -40.93
N VAL A 12 -12.33 -50.93 -42.00
CA VAL A 12 -12.90 -50.59 -43.33
C VAL A 12 -14.14 -49.69 -43.28
N LEU A 13 -13.97 -48.39 -43.59
CA LEU A 13 -14.60 -47.76 -44.77
C LEU A 13 -13.84 -46.48 -45.20
N VAL A 14 -13.58 -46.41 -46.51
CA VAL A 14 -12.88 -45.34 -47.25
C VAL A 14 -13.91 -44.57 -48.09
N VAL A 15 -13.85 -43.24 -48.11
CA VAL A 15 -14.14 -42.42 -49.31
C VAL A 15 -13.23 -41.17 -49.30
N CYS A 16 -12.33 -41.08 -50.28
CA CYS A 16 -11.50 -39.92 -50.61
C CYS A 16 -12.32 -38.74 -51.14
N PHE A 17 -11.85 -37.49 -50.99
CA PHE A 17 -11.52 -36.59 -52.11
C PHE A 17 -10.84 -35.28 -51.64
N LEU A 18 -9.65 -35.02 -52.23
CA LEU A 18 -8.94 -33.74 -52.43
C LEU A 18 -8.25 -33.02 -51.25
N LEU A 19 -6.95 -33.34 -51.12
CA LEU A 19 -5.93 -32.49 -50.52
C LEU A 19 -5.67 -31.27 -51.42
N ALA A 20 -6.09 -30.09 -50.98
CA ALA A 20 -5.34 -28.86 -51.22
C ALA A 20 -4.40 -28.72 -50.03
N ARG A 21 -3.08 -28.87 -50.26
CA ARG A 21 -2.07 -28.50 -49.27
C ARG A 21 -2.06 -26.97 -49.16
N PRO A 22 -2.21 -26.35 -47.98
CA PRO A 22 -1.78 -24.98 -47.80
C PRO A 22 -0.24 -24.95 -47.87
N ASN A 23 0.31 -23.98 -48.60
CA ASN A 23 1.73 -23.68 -48.60
C ASN A 23 2.17 -23.30 -47.17
N GLU A 24 3.11 -24.06 -46.61
CA GLU A 24 3.91 -23.69 -45.43
C GLU A 24 5.03 -22.71 -45.84
N SER A 25 4.68 -21.51 -46.32
CA SER A 25 5.69 -20.49 -46.68
C SER A 25 5.37 -19.07 -46.21
N ASP A 26 4.38 -18.92 -45.33
CA ASP A 26 4.06 -17.68 -44.62
C ASP A 26 3.69 -18.16 -43.22
N GLY A 27 4.37 -17.72 -42.15
CA GLY A 27 4.17 -18.16 -40.76
C GLY A 27 2.80 -17.80 -40.15
N ARG A 28 1.75 -17.72 -40.97
CA ARG A 28 0.40 -17.24 -40.67
C ARG A 28 -0.48 -18.42 -40.28
N VAL A 29 -0.80 -18.54 -38.99
CA VAL A 29 -1.77 -19.52 -38.49
C VAL A 29 -3.06 -18.80 -38.11
N ASN A 30 -4.17 -19.15 -38.75
CA ASN A 30 -5.50 -18.76 -38.28
C ASN A 30 -5.80 -19.57 -37.00
N VAL A 31 -5.74 -18.92 -35.83
CA VAL A 31 -6.09 -19.54 -34.55
C VAL A 31 -7.61 -19.76 -34.49
N GLN A 32 -8.06 -20.95 -34.07
CA GLN A 32 -9.50 -21.23 -33.92
C GLN A 32 -10.05 -20.43 -32.72
N SER A 33 -11.01 -19.52 -32.98
CA SER A 33 -11.82 -18.95 -31.90
C SER A 33 -12.89 -19.95 -31.48
N THR A 34 -12.88 -20.36 -30.20
CA THR A 34 -13.86 -21.30 -29.67
C THR A 34 -15.14 -20.56 -29.28
N TYR A 35 -16.27 -21.00 -29.81
CA TYR A 35 -17.56 -20.32 -29.70
C TYR A 35 -18.26 -20.56 -28.35
N LEU A 36 -18.57 -19.50 -27.61
CA LEU A 36 -19.61 -19.51 -26.59
C LEU A 36 -20.80 -18.64 -27.05
N PRO A 37 -22.06 -19.10 -26.91
CA PRO A 37 -23.21 -18.25 -27.20
C PRO A 37 -23.21 -17.01 -26.30
N GLY A 38 -23.10 -15.81 -26.88
CA GLY A 38 -23.12 -14.53 -26.14
C GLY A 38 -21.79 -13.77 -26.10
N THR A 39 -20.68 -14.31 -26.63
CA THR A 39 -19.39 -13.62 -26.71
C THR A 39 -19.20 -12.90 -28.05
N GLY A 40 -18.51 -11.75 -28.05
CA GLY A 40 -18.18 -10.99 -29.27
C GLY A 40 -17.30 -11.79 -30.23
N ARG A 41 -17.58 -11.73 -31.54
CA ARG A 41 -16.77 -12.43 -32.55
C ARG A 41 -15.52 -11.62 -32.85
N VAL A 42 -14.35 -12.23 -32.71
CA VAL A 42 -13.06 -11.65 -33.04
C VAL A 42 -12.36 -12.42 -34.15
N SER A 43 -11.54 -11.71 -34.93
CA SER A 43 -10.54 -12.28 -35.82
C SER A 43 -9.18 -12.20 -35.11
N VAL A 44 -8.46 -13.31 -35.05
CA VAL A 44 -7.18 -13.39 -34.34
C VAL A 44 -6.10 -13.77 -35.33
N TRP A 45 -5.05 -12.98 -35.36
CA TRP A 45 -3.81 -13.28 -36.05
C TRP A 45 -2.69 -13.39 -35.02
N SER A 46 -1.81 -14.36 -35.22
CA SER A 46 -0.65 -14.60 -34.37
C SER A 46 0.60 -14.63 -35.26
N GLU A 47 1.60 -13.85 -34.86
CA GLU A 47 2.93 -13.87 -35.43
C GLU A 47 3.96 -14.15 -34.34
N LYS A 48 4.96 -14.96 -34.67
CA LYS A 48 6.10 -15.17 -33.79
C LYS A 48 6.92 -13.88 -33.75
N LEU A 49 7.30 -13.45 -32.55
CA LEU A 49 8.17 -12.27 -32.39
C LEU A 49 9.44 -12.45 -33.23
N SER A 50 9.77 -11.39 -33.96
CA SER A 50 10.52 -11.46 -35.22
C SER A 50 12.01 -11.71 -35.02
N LYS A 51 12.54 -11.51 -33.80
CA LYS A 51 13.95 -11.69 -33.49
C LYS A 51 14.21 -12.70 -32.38
N GLN A 52 15.34 -13.40 -32.49
CA GLN A 52 15.89 -14.15 -31.37
C GLN A 52 16.46 -13.14 -30.38
N LYS A 53 16.19 -13.35 -29.09
CA LYS A 53 16.84 -12.59 -28.03
C LYS A 53 18.33 -12.47 -28.28
N LEU A 54 18.83 -11.24 -28.23
CA LEU A 54 20.26 -10.96 -28.30
C LEU A 54 20.99 -11.63 -27.12
N SER A 55 22.32 -11.63 -27.15
CA SER A 55 23.09 -12.31 -26.10
C SER A 55 22.77 -11.75 -24.71
N CYS A 56 22.22 -12.61 -23.86
CA CYS A 56 21.80 -12.27 -22.51
C CYS A 56 22.91 -11.70 -21.64
N SER A 57 22.53 -10.82 -20.72
CA SER A 57 23.37 -10.04 -19.83
C SER A 57 22.77 -10.05 -18.42
N ALA A 58 23.54 -9.61 -17.43
CA ALA A 58 23.04 -9.48 -16.05
C ALA A 58 22.15 -8.23 -15.84
N GLY A 59 21.97 -7.39 -16.87
CA GLY A 59 21.23 -6.13 -16.81
C GLY A 59 21.04 -5.51 -18.19
N PHE A 60 20.48 -4.30 -18.20
CA PHE A 60 20.19 -3.52 -19.41
C PHE A 60 21.47 -2.97 -20.06
N ILE A 61 21.38 -2.64 -21.35
CA ILE A 61 22.40 -1.90 -22.08
C ILE A 61 21.87 -0.54 -22.50
N THR A 62 22.61 0.51 -22.14
CA THR A 62 22.24 1.88 -22.46
C THR A 62 22.82 2.32 -23.79
N HIS A 63 21.97 2.88 -24.64
CA HIS A 63 22.32 3.52 -25.90
C HIS A 63 21.89 4.98 -25.88
N ASN A 64 22.73 5.88 -26.37
CA ASN A 64 22.33 7.27 -26.60
C ASN A 64 21.61 7.35 -27.95
N LEU A 65 20.46 8.02 -27.94
CA LEU A 65 19.66 8.28 -29.13
C LEU A 65 20.04 9.64 -29.73
N ASP A 66 19.74 9.82 -31.01
CA ASP A 66 19.97 11.06 -31.76
C ASP A 66 18.89 12.10 -31.44
N HIS A 67 18.86 12.51 -30.18
CA HIS A 67 18.01 13.57 -29.65
C HIS A 67 18.65 14.14 -28.40
N TYR A 68 18.67 15.47 -28.27
CA TYR A 68 19.18 16.16 -27.10
C TYR A 68 18.17 17.21 -26.63
N THR A 69 17.69 17.09 -25.40
CA THR A 69 16.73 18.06 -24.84
C THR A 69 17.46 19.28 -24.30
N SER A 70 17.33 20.39 -25.02
CA SER A 70 17.94 21.68 -24.66
C SER A 70 16.97 22.58 -23.92
N VAL A 71 17.50 23.37 -22.99
CA VAL A 71 16.83 24.47 -22.29
C VAL A 71 17.44 25.80 -22.72
N ASP A 72 16.74 26.90 -22.49
CA ASP A 72 17.24 28.24 -22.78
C ASP A 72 18.19 28.72 -21.68
N GLY A 73 19.40 29.17 -22.05
CA GLY A 73 20.37 29.75 -21.11
C GLY A 73 21.28 28.72 -20.40
N ASP A 74 22.14 29.24 -19.50
CA ASP A 74 23.11 28.44 -18.75
C ASP A 74 22.52 27.88 -17.43
N THR A 75 21.52 28.58 -16.88
CA THR A 75 20.78 28.22 -15.66
C THR A 75 19.37 27.76 -16.02
N VAL A 76 18.85 26.83 -15.23
CA VAL A 76 17.48 26.34 -15.36
C VAL A 76 16.58 27.04 -14.35
N ASP A 77 15.58 27.76 -14.83
CA ASP A 77 14.54 28.34 -13.97
C ASP A 77 13.37 27.36 -13.80
N GLN A 78 12.66 27.44 -12.68
CA GLN A 78 11.66 26.49 -12.19
C GLN A 78 10.71 25.89 -13.25
N PHE A 79 10.25 26.67 -14.22
CA PHE A 79 9.26 26.22 -15.22
C PHE A 79 9.84 26.03 -16.63
N GLU A 80 11.11 26.40 -16.84
CA GLU A 80 11.86 26.35 -18.12
C GLU A 80 12.43 24.95 -18.42
N ALA A 81 12.25 23.98 -17.52
CA ALA A 81 12.76 22.62 -17.69
C ALA A 81 11.76 21.51 -17.38
N ASN A 82 10.52 21.87 -17.08
CA ASN A 82 9.47 20.89 -16.82
C ASN A 82 8.90 20.48 -18.19
N GLY A 83 8.95 19.20 -18.58
CA GLY A 83 8.45 18.78 -19.90
C GLY A 83 9.36 17.74 -20.54
N ALA A 84 9.32 17.63 -21.87
CA ALA A 84 10.07 16.63 -22.66
C ALA A 84 9.48 15.21 -22.58
N GLY A 85 8.17 15.09 -22.79
CA GLY A 85 7.47 13.80 -22.91
C GLY A 85 8.01 12.92 -24.04
N VAL A 86 7.75 11.61 -23.89
CA VAL A 86 8.10 10.55 -24.85
C VAL A 86 6.83 9.80 -25.22
N ALA A 87 6.69 9.34 -26.45
CA ALA A 87 5.65 8.38 -26.80
C ALA A 87 6.16 7.30 -27.75
N LEU A 88 5.63 6.08 -27.59
CA LEU A 88 5.92 4.93 -28.45
C LEU A 88 4.68 4.51 -29.23
N GLY A 89 4.85 4.13 -30.50
CA GLY A 89 3.75 3.65 -31.33
C GLY A 89 4.18 3.41 -32.77
N ASP A 90 3.47 2.50 -33.46
CA ASP A 90 3.71 2.16 -34.86
C ASP A 90 3.09 3.24 -35.77
N LEU A 91 3.90 4.22 -36.21
CA LEU A 91 3.42 5.41 -36.93
C LEU A 91 3.40 5.22 -38.45
N ASP A 92 4.15 4.26 -39.00
CA ASP A 92 4.19 3.96 -40.43
C ASP A 92 3.49 2.64 -40.82
N GLY A 93 3.07 1.85 -39.83
CA GLY A 93 2.27 0.64 -40.01
C GLY A 93 3.10 -0.59 -40.38
N ASP A 94 4.42 -0.57 -40.15
CA ASP A 94 5.32 -1.68 -40.43
C ASP A 94 5.37 -2.73 -39.29
N GLY A 95 4.81 -2.39 -38.12
CA GLY A 95 4.70 -3.26 -36.95
C GLY A 95 5.75 -3.00 -35.88
N ASP A 96 6.81 -2.26 -36.19
CA ASP A 96 7.80 -1.81 -35.22
C ASP A 96 7.28 -0.58 -34.45
N LEU A 97 7.66 -0.45 -33.18
CA LEU A 97 7.30 0.73 -32.41
C LEU A 97 8.29 1.86 -32.71
N ASP A 98 7.79 3.00 -33.18
CA ASP A 98 8.56 4.23 -33.37
C ASP A 98 8.61 5.06 -32.08
N VAL A 99 9.57 5.98 -31.99
CA VAL A 99 9.73 6.88 -30.83
C VAL A 99 9.47 8.32 -31.23
N VAL A 100 8.65 9.04 -30.48
CA VAL A 100 8.49 10.50 -30.59
C VAL A 100 8.99 11.19 -29.33
N LEU A 101 9.93 12.11 -29.51
CA LEU A 101 10.62 12.83 -28.44
C LEU A 101 10.29 14.33 -28.50
N GLY A 102 9.65 14.82 -27.45
CA GLY A 102 9.41 16.25 -27.24
C GLY A 102 10.66 16.98 -26.76
N ASN A 103 10.90 18.19 -27.24
CA ASN A 103 12.00 19.04 -26.82
C ASN A 103 11.47 20.34 -26.20
N HIS A 104 12.20 20.87 -25.21
CA HIS A 104 11.87 22.14 -24.57
C HIS A 104 12.21 23.32 -25.50
N SER A 105 13.49 23.61 -25.73
CA SER A 105 13.92 24.75 -26.56
C SER A 105 14.45 24.36 -27.93
N GLY A 106 14.75 23.07 -28.14
CA GLY A 106 15.24 22.50 -29.40
C GLY A 106 14.13 21.96 -30.29
N THR A 107 14.48 21.15 -31.28
CA THR A 107 13.51 20.52 -32.19
C THR A 107 13.01 19.19 -31.62
N ASN A 108 11.70 18.92 -31.77
CA ASN A 108 11.15 17.59 -31.54
C ASN A 108 11.74 16.59 -32.54
N THR A 109 11.73 15.29 -32.22
CA THR A 109 12.31 14.24 -33.08
C THR A 109 11.40 13.02 -33.15
N ILE A 110 11.27 12.44 -34.35
CA ILE A 110 10.75 11.09 -34.55
C ILE A 110 11.96 10.19 -34.83
N LEU A 111 12.04 9.06 -34.17
CA LEU A 111 12.99 8.00 -34.47
C LEU A 111 12.20 6.85 -35.08
N TRP A 112 12.34 6.67 -36.40
CA TRP A 112 11.71 5.59 -37.15
C TRP A 112 12.44 4.29 -36.85
N ASN A 113 11.76 3.33 -36.25
CA ASN A 113 12.32 2.02 -35.95
C ASN A 113 12.27 1.15 -37.20
N GLN A 114 13.36 0.45 -37.53
CA GLN A 114 13.49 -0.31 -38.78
C GLN A 114 13.96 -1.75 -38.51
N VAL A 115 13.58 -2.28 -37.36
CA VAL A 115 14.03 -3.56 -36.82
C VAL A 115 13.60 -4.72 -37.71
N THR A 116 12.38 -4.71 -38.25
CA THR A 116 11.85 -5.71 -39.18
C THR A 116 12.40 -5.55 -40.60
N GLN A 117 12.79 -4.33 -40.99
CA GLN A 117 13.27 -4.04 -42.35
C GLN A 117 14.75 -4.43 -42.57
N ASN A 118 15.54 -4.52 -41.50
CA ASN A 118 16.98 -4.84 -41.53
C ASN A 118 17.31 -6.13 -40.75
N MET A 119 16.82 -7.28 -41.22
CA MET A 119 16.96 -8.59 -40.53
C MET A 119 18.40 -9.15 -40.46
N ASP A 120 19.40 -8.53 -41.09
CA ASP A 120 20.72 -9.15 -41.35
C ASP A 120 21.93 -8.54 -40.61
N ASP A 121 21.80 -7.43 -39.84
CA ASP A 121 22.96 -6.70 -39.30
C ASP A 121 23.28 -6.97 -37.82
N GLY A 122 22.33 -7.49 -37.03
CA GLY A 122 22.53 -7.79 -35.61
C GLY A 122 22.88 -6.57 -34.74
N PHE A 123 22.62 -5.36 -35.23
CA PHE A 123 22.95 -4.11 -34.54
C PHE A 123 21.66 -3.36 -34.19
N PHE A 124 21.31 -3.36 -32.90
CA PHE A 124 20.22 -2.57 -32.33
C PHE A 124 20.83 -1.55 -31.36
N PRO A 125 20.35 -0.28 -31.32
CA PRO A 125 19.19 0.27 -32.04
C PRO A 125 19.43 0.58 -33.52
N ASN A 126 18.37 0.47 -34.33
CA ASN A 126 18.36 0.81 -35.76
C ASN A 126 17.27 1.85 -36.06
N PHE A 127 17.56 3.11 -35.72
CA PHE A 127 16.65 4.24 -35.92
C PHE A 127 17.08 5.13 -37.08
N ILE A 128 16.09 5.64 -37.82
CA ILE A 128 16.27 6.79 -38.71
C ILE A 128 15.66 8.03 -38.04
N SER A 129 16.51 9.01 -37.74
CA SER A 129 16.08 10.25 -37.09
C SER A 129 15.42 11.23 -38.06
N GLU A 130 14.32 11.83 -37.62
CA GLU A 130 13.62 12.89 -38.33
C GLU A 130 13.28 14.03 -37.37
N HIS A 131 13.92 15.18 -37.55
CA HIS A 131 13.70 16.34 -36.69
C HIS A 131 12.56 17.22 -37.22
N MET A 132 11.63 17.58 -36.34
CA MET A 132 10.54 18.50 -36.65
C MET A 132 11.06 19.94 -36.70
N SER A 133 10.37 20.81 -37.45
CA SER A 133 10.73 22.24 -37.57
C SER A 133 10.33 23.08 -36.34
N PHE A 134 9.76 22.47 -35.31
CA PHE A 134 9.27 23.12 -34.10
C PHE A 134 9.60 22.30 -32.84
N GLY A 135 9.48 22.96 -31.68
CA GLY A 135 9.71 22.41 -30.35
C GLY A 135 8.73 22.96 -29.33
N ASN A 136 9.21 23.31 -28.13
CA ASN A 136 8.40 23.83 -27.03
C ASN A 136 7.26 22.89 -26.64
N THR A 137 7.62 21.61 -26.48
CA THR A 137 6.70 20.51 -26.21
C THR A 137 6.75 20.07 -24.76
N ARG A 138 5.57 19.86 -24.17
CA ARG A 138 5.44 19.34 -22.80
C ARG A 138 5.09 17.86 -22.84
N ALA A 139 3.84 17.51 -23.17
CA ALA A 139 3.38 16.13 -23.33
C ALA A 139 3.33 15.67 -24.78
N VAL A 140 3.47 14.36 -25.00
CA VAL A 140 3.36 13.69 -26.30
C VAL A 140 2.51 12.44 -26.14
N ASN A 141 1.42 12.32 -26.93
CA ASN A 141 0.60 11.10 -27.01
C ASN A 141 0.40 10.71 -28.48
N LEU A 142 0.32 9.40 -28.74
CA LEU A 142 0.04 8.85 -30.07
C LEU A 142 -1.35 8.21 -30.07
N VAL A 143 -2.28 8.80 -30.81
CA VAL A 143 -3.70 8.44 -30.79
C VAL A 143 -4.28 8.60 -32.20
N ASP A 144 -5.14 7.69 -32.65
CA ASP A 144 -5.90 7.84 -33.89
C ASP A 144 -7.10 8.76 -33.65
N VAL A 145 -6.92 10.06 -33.89
CA VAL A 145 -7.89 11.09 -33.51
C VAL A 145 -9.07 11.13 -34.49
N ASP A 146 -8.82 10.84 -35.76
CA ASP A 146 -9.83 10.90 -36.82
C ASP A 146 -10.45 9.54 -37.20
N ALA A 147 -10.03 8.48 -36.50
CA ALA A 147 -10.49 7.10 -36.61
C ALA A 147 -10.22 6.47 -37.98
N ASP A 148 -9.11 6.83 -38.63
CA ASP A 148 -8.73 6.30 -39.94
C ASP A 148 -7.80 5.07 -39.89
N GLY A 149 -7.49 4.61 -38.68
CA GLY A 149 -6.67 3.44 -38.37
C GLY A 149 -5.19 3.76 -38.16
N ARG A 150 -4.74 4.99 -38.44
CA ARG A 150 -3.34 5.41 -38.27
C ARG A 150 -3.19 6.26 -37.01
N LEU A 151 -2.09 6.07 -36.30
CA LEU A 151 -1.79 6.89 -35.13
C LEU A 151 -1.35 8.29 -35.56
N ASP A 152 -1.97 9.31 -34.96
CA ASP A 152 -1.57 10.71 -35.06
C ASP A 152 -0.66 11.10 -33.90
N ILE A 153 0.05 12.22 -34.05
CA ILE A 153 0.86 12.78 -32.97
C ILE A 153 0.15 14.00 -32.39
N VAL A 154 -0.15 13.96 -31.09
CA VAL A 154 -0.68 15.10 -30.34
C VAL A 154 0.36 15.55 -29.32
N MET A 155 0.62 16.86 -29.25
CA MET A 155 1.55 17.42 -28.27
C MET A 155 0.99 18.67 -27.59
N THR A 156 1.11 18.73 -26.27
CA THR A 156 0.88 19.96 -25.52
C THR A 156 2.11 20.87 -25.60
N ARG A 157 1.91 22.16 -25.34
CA ARG A 157 2.95 23.18 -25.40
C ARG A 157 3.03 23.92 -24.07
N ARG A 158 4.18 24.55 -23.78
CA ARG A 158 4.30 25.45 -22.61
C ARG A 158 3.23 26.53 -22.63
N ASN A 159 2.97 27.09 -23.80
CA ASN A 159 1.96 28.12 -24.03
C ASN A 159 1.27 27.92 -25.38
N GLY A 160 -0.03 28.23 -25.42
CA GLY A 160 -0.84 28.19 -26.64
C GLY A 160 -1.53 26.86 -26.93
N ALA A 161 -1.99 26.71 -28.17
CA ALA A 161 -2.74 25.56 -28.63
C ALA A 161 -1.84 24.34 -28.88
N PHE A 162 -2.47 23.16 -28.92
CA PHE A 162 -1.81 21.88 -29.13
C PHE A 162 -1.18 21.81 -30.53
N ASN A 163 -0.12 21.03 -30.66
CA ASN A 163 0.27 20.51 -31.96
C ASN A 163 -0.51 19.23 -32.24
N TYR A 164 -1.21 19.20 -33.36
CA TYR A 164 -1.81 17.99 -33.88
C TYR A 164 -1.26 17.73 -35.27
N LEU A 165 -0.54 16.62 -35.42
CA LEU A 165 0.02 16.14 -36.67
C LEU A 165 -0.79 14.92 -37.11
N ARG A 166 -1.74 15.16 -38.01
CA ARG A 166 -2.58 14.12 -38.60
C ARG A 166 -1.76 13.26 -39.54
N ASN A 167 -1.81 11.94 -39.39
CA ASN A 167 -1.08 10.97 -40.18
C ASN A 167 -1.82 10.64 -41.49
N THR A 168 -1.34 11.15 -42.62
CA THR A 168 -1.97 10.93 -43.91
C THR A 168 -1.51 9.65 -44.62
N GLY A 169 -0.66 8.83 -43.99
CA GLY A 169 -0.08 7.64 -44.63
C GLY A 169 0.97 8.01 -45.68
N GLN A 170 1.13 7.20 -46.72
CA GLN A 170 2.09 7.46 -47.81
C GLN A 170 1.76 8.78 -48.56
N PRO A 171 2.75 9.47 -49.18
CA PRO A 171 2.57 10.83 -49.65
C PRO A 171 1.73 10.79 -50.92
N ASP A 172 0.54 11.38 -50.90
CA ASP A 172 -0.17 11.64 -52.14
C ASP A 172 0.56 12.78 -52.87
N SER A 173 0.76 12.63 -54.19
CA SER A 173 1.64 13.47 -55.01
C SER A 173 1.26 14.96 -55.10
N THR A 174 0.28 15.41 -54.33
CA THR A 174 -0.33 16.76 -54.40
C THR A 174 -0.30 17.57 -53.10
N ASP A 175 0.05 17.00 -51.94
CA ASP A 175 0.06 17.74 -50.67
C ASP A 175 1.47 18.19 -50.26
N SER A 176 1.88 19.35 -50.79
CA SER A 176 3.13 20.04 -50.43
C SER A 176 2.89 21.33 -49.63
N PHE A 177 1.93 21.35 -48.71
CA PHE A 177 1.74 22.48 -47.80
C PHE A 177 1.79 22.01 -46.34
N ASN A 178 2.86 22.42 -45.65
CA ASN A 178 3.10 22.32 -44.20
C ASN A 178 3.33 20.90 -43.61
N GLY A 179 3.54 19.88 -44.43
CA GLY A 179 3.80 18.51 -43.97
C GLY A 179 5.28 18.17 -43.88
N ILE A 180 5.66 17.42 -42.86
CA ILE A 180 7.02 16.87 -42.71
C ILE A 180 7.20 15.80 -43.81
N GLN A 181 8.07 16.04 -44.80
CA GLN A 181 8.38 15.07 -45.86
C GLN A 181 9.45 14.08 -45.35
N ARG A 182 9.08 12.80 -45.26
CA ARG A 182 9.70 11.81 -44.37
C ARG A 182 10.82 10.97 -44.97
N ALA A 183 11.63 10.37 -44.09
CA ALA A 183 12.57 9.31 -44.43
C ALA A 183 11.91 7.92 -44.59
N SER A 184 10.83 7.63 -43.84
CA SER A 184 10.08 6.36 -43.88
C SER A 184 9.02 6.29 -45.01
N GLY A 185 8.76 7.40 -45.69
CA GLY A 185 7.75 7.50 -46.75
C GLY A 185 6.32 7.76 -46.26
N THR A 186 6.04 7.77 -44.96
CA THR A 186 4.72 8.20 -44.45
C THR A 186 4.64 9.76 -44.49
N SER A 187 3.50 10.44 -44.23
CA SER A 187 3.37 11.91 -44.29
C SER A 187 2.43 12.45 -43.20
N PHE A 188 2.76 13.59 -42.59
CA PHE A 188 1.93 14.24 -41.55
C PHE A 188 1.46 15.62 -42.01
N VAL A 189 0.25 16.01 -41.63
CA VAL A 189 -0.27 17.38 -41.83
C VAL A 189 -0.58 18.01 -40.49
N GLN A 190 0.03 19.17 -40.22
CA GLN A 190 -0.23 19.93 -39.00
C GLN A 190 -1.58 20.65 -39.08
N GLN A 191 -2.44 20.43 -38.07
CA GLN A 191 -3.78 21.01 -37.98
C GLN A 191 -4.10 21.45 -36.54
N VAL A 192 -5.26 22.08 -36.36
CA VAL A 192 -5.82 22.42 -35.04
C VAL A 192 -6.88 21.40 -34.70
N LEU A 193 -6.86 20.87 -33.47
CA LEU A 193 -7.91 19.97 -32.98
C LEU A 193 -9.25 20.72 -32.85
N PRO A 194 -10.33 20.26 -33.51
CA PRO A 194 -11.61 20.97 -33.50
C PRO A 194 -12.20 21.06 -32.09
N GLY A 195 -12.43 22.28 -31.61
CA GLY A 195 -13.10 22.53 -30.31
C GLY A 195 -12.15 22.64 -29.11
N ILE A 196 -10.86 22.39 -29.29
CA ILE A 196 -9.84 22.58 -28.26
C ILE A 196 -9.24 23.97 -28.40
N ALA A 197 -9.46 24.82 -27.39
CA ALA A 197 -9.04 26.22 -27.40
C ALA A 197 -8.22 26.64 -26.17
N TRP A 198 -8.12 25.79 -25.14
CA TRP A 198 -7.44 26.11 -23.90
C TRP A 198 -6.02 25.52 -23.87
N PRO A 199 -5.05 26.22 -23.25
CA PRO A 199 -3.73 25.65 -23.01
C PRO A 199 -3.85 24.49 -22.01
N ALA A 200 -3.04 23.45 -22.23
CA ALA A 200 -2.93 22.32 -21.32
C ALA A 200 -1.47 21.98 -21.11
N TYR A 201 -1.17 21.46 -19.94
CA TYR A 201 0.13 20.93 -19.59
C TYR A 201 0.15 19.41 -19.77
N ALA A 202 -0.79 18.73 -19.08
CA ALA A 202 -1.02 17.29 -19.17
C ALA A 202 -2.28 16.96 -19.99
N MET A 203 -2.30 15.77 -20.60
CA MET A 203 -3.43 15.23 -21.37
C MET A 203 -3.53 13.71 -21.26
N ASN A 204 -4.75 13.16 -21.28
CA ASN A 204 -4.99 11.71 -21.40
C ASN A 204 -6.31 11.44 -22.17
N TRP A 205 -6.41 10.27 -22.81
CA TRP A 205 -7.49 9.90 -23.73
C TRP A 205 -8.14 8.57 -23.35
N ALA A 206 -9.47 8.52 -23.40
CA ALA A 206 -10.25 7.30 -23.22
C ALA A 206 -11.68 7.53 -23.73
N ASP A 207 -12.42 6.46 -24.00
CA ASP A 207 -13.88 6.51 -24.18
C ASP A 207 -14.54 6.60 -22.79
N LEU A 208 -14.70 7.81 -22.26
CA LEU A 208 -15.15 8.02 -20.87
C LEU A 208 -16.67 8.01 -20.78
N ASP A 209 -17.39 8.42 -21.83
CA ASP A 209 -18.85 8.35 -21.85
C ASP A 209 -19.43 7.05 -22.44
N LEU A 210 -18.57 6.14 -22.91
CA LEU A 210 -18.90 4.81 -23.45
C LEU A 210 -19.78 4.87 -24.70
N ASP A 211 -19.56 5.85 -25.56
CA ASP A 211 -20.29 6.01 -26.82
C ASP A 211 -19.54 5.46 -28.05
N GLY A 212 -18.27 5.06 -27.86
CA GLY A 212 -17.41 4.42 -28.85
C GLY A 212 -16.40 5.35 -29.53
N ASP A 213 -16.38 6.65 -29.21
CA ASP A 213 -15.32 7.58 -29.61
C ASP A 213 -14.40 7.95 -28.43
N LEU A 214 -13.28 8.64 -28.72
CA LEU A 214 -12.30 8.99 -27.70
C LEU A 214 -12.57 10.40 -27.18
N ASP A 215 -12.71 10.50 -25.86
CA ASP A 215 -12.70 11.73 -25.10
C ASP A 215 -11.28 12.12 -24.69
N LEU A 216 -11.12 13.39 -24.33
CA LEU A 216 -9.86 13.96 -23.88
C LEU A 216 -10.03 14.65 -22.52
N VAL A 217 -9.15 14.35 -21.57
CA VAL A 217 -9.02 15.16 -20.34
C VAL A 217 -7.70 15.92 -20.40
N THR A 218 -7.76 17.21 -20.04
CA THR A 218 -6.60 18.09 -19.97
C THR A 218 -6.53 18.78 -18.62
N GLY A 219 -5.32 19.04 -18.15
CA GLY A 219 -5.08 19.89 -16.99
C GLY A 219 -4.08 21.00 -17.30
N SER A 220 -4.34 22.21 -16.83
CA SER A 220 -3.38 23.31 -16.87
C SER A 220 -2.34 23.21 -15.75
N TYR A 221 -1.24 23.91 -15.93
CA TYR A 221 -0.25 24.18 -14.89
C TYR A 221 -0.23 25.68 -14.63
N ASP A 222 -1.08 26.11 -13.71
CA ASP A 222 -1.43 27.52 -13.52
C ASP A 222 -0.24 28.38 -13.10
N ALA A 223 0.72 27.82 -12.36
CA ALA A 223 1.92 28.55 -11.95
C ALA A 223 2.75 29.03 -13.15
N SER A 224 2.99 28.14 -14.13
CA SER A 224 3.68 28.49 -15.38
C SER A 224 2.86 29.45 -16.25
N LEU A 225 1.53 29.27 -16.32
CA LEU A 225 0.69 30.19 -17.09
C LEU A 225 0.69 31.60 -16.49
N LEU A 226 0.66 31.71 -15.16
CA LEU A 226 0.74 32.98 -14.45
C LEU A 226 2.08 33.67 -14.67
N GLU A 227 3.20 32.94 -14.61
CA GLU A 227 4.53 33.49 -14.93
C GLU A 227 4.58 34.04 -16.37
N ASN A 228 4.05 33.27 -17.32
CA ASN A 228 4.13 33.61 -18.75
C ASN A 228 3.15 34.72 -19.18
N GLN A 229 1.94 34.77 -18.62
CA GLN A 229 0.86 35.66 -19.05
C GLN A 229 0.56 36.77 -18.04
N GLY A 230 1.07 36.70 -16.82
CA GLY A 230 0.83 37.67 -15.77
C GLY A 230 -0.67 37.85 -15.46
N ASN A 231 -1.09 39.10 -15.28
CA ASN A 231 -2.48 39.42 -14.92
C ASN A 231 -3.52 39.02 -15.99
N ASP A 232 -3.11 38.82 -17.25
CA ASP A 232 -4.03 38.38 -18.31
C ASP A 232 -4.56 36.97 -18.04
N PHE A 233 -3.76 36.11 -17.40
CA PHE A 233 -4.21 34.80 -16.93
C PHE A 233 -5.27 34.92 -15.82
N LEU A 234 -5.06 35.80 -14.84
CA LEU A 234 -5.96 35.99 -13.69
C LEU A 234 -7.34 36.56 -14.10
N ILE A 235 -7.40 37.27 -15.23
CA ILE A 235 -8.63 37.92 -15.73
C ILE A 235 -9.28 37.07 -16.84
N GLY A 236 -8.59 36.05 -17.37
CA GLY A 236 -9.09 35.12 -18.39
C GLY A 236 -9.83 33.91 -17.81
N ASN A 237 -10.88 33.43 -18.48
CA ASN A 237 -11.67 32.24 -18.08
C ASN A 237 -11.07 30.90 -18.58
N GLY A 238 -9.75 30.71 -18.43
CA GLY A 238 -8.97 29.87 -19.34
C GLY A 238 -8.20 28.66 -18.80
N ALA A 239 -8.46 28.13 -17.60
CA ALA A 239 -7.55 27.15 -16.97
C ALA A 239 -8.24 26.13 -16.02
N GLY A 240 -7.49 25.17 -15.50
CA GLY A 240 -7.93 24.12 -14.61
C GLY A 240 -8.02 22.75 -15.30
N VAL A 241 -8.93 21.90 -14.84
CA VAL A 241 -9.17 20.56 -15.42
C VAL A 241 -10.39 20.61 -16.32
N LEU A 242 -10.24 20.16 -17.56
CA LEU A 242 -11.33 20.05 -18.54
C LEU A 242 -11.44 18.62 -19.07
N ILE A 243 -12.67 18.15 -19.20
CA ILE A 243 -13.03 16.97 -20.00
C ILE A 243 -13.68 17.46 -21.30
N TYR A 244 -13.18 16.97 -22.41
CA TYR A 244 -13.72 17.22 -23.74
C TYR A 244 -14.43 15.96 -24.20
N THR A 245 -15.75 16.01 -24.27
CA THR A 245 -16.50 14.92 -24.89
C THR A 245 -16.48 15.05 -26.40
N ASN A 246 -16.20 13.97 -27.10
CA ASN A 246 -16.17 13.99 -28.54
C ASN A 246 -17.59 13.84 -29.10
N GLN A 247 -17.93 14.67 -30.08
CA GLN A 247 -19.24 14.70 -30.71
C GLN A 247 -19.04 14.74 -32.21
N GLU A 248 -18.95 13.56 -32.81
CA GLU A 248 -18.73 13.37 -34.26
C GLU A 248 -17.43 14.04 -34.76
N GLY A 249 -16.36 14.02 -33.96
CA GLY A 249 -15.03 14.57 -34.31
C GLY A 249 -14.83 16.01 -33.87
N LYS A 250 -15.75 16.56 -33.06
CA LYS A 250 -15.62 17.87 -32.43
C LYS A 250 -15.60 17.71 -30.91
N TYR A 251 -14.55 18.22 -30.28
CA TYR A 251 -14.36 18.16 -28.84
C TYR A 251 -15.15 19.27 -28.13
N VAL A 252 -16.06 18.89 -27.23
CA VAL A 252 -16.92 19.79 -26.47
C VAL A 252 -16.45 19.87 -25.01
N PRO A 253 -15.95 21.03 -24.57
CA PRO A 253 -15.35 21.21 -23.25
C PRO A 253 -16.39 21.23 -22.12
N ASN A 254 -16.08 20.56 -21.02
CA ASN A 254 -16.71 20.69 -19.72
C ASN A 254 -15.61 20.86 -18.67
N ARG A 255 -15.72 21.87 -17.81
CA ARG A 255 -14.72 22.16 -16.78
C ARG A 255 -15.02 21.39 -15.51
N LEU A 256 -14.09 20.56 -15.05
CA LEU A 256 -14.17 19.81 -13.79
C LEU A 256 -13.59 20.61 -12.60
N ALA A 257 -12.53 21.37 -12.83
CA ALA A 257 -11.92 22.26 -11.83
C ALA A 257 -11.49 23.59 -12.46
N GLU A 258 -11.58 24.68 -11.71
CA GLU A 258 -11.16 26.03 -12.16
C GLU A 258 -9.66 26.30 -12.00
N LYS A 259 -8.99 25.52 -11.16
CA LYS A 259 -7.55 25.65 -10.86
C LYS A 259 -6.89 24.30 -10.92
N ALA A 260 -5.67 24.24 -11.45
CA ALA A 260 -4.87 23.04 -11.49
C ALA A 260 -3.36 23.35 -11.52
N GLN A 261 -2.60 22.43 -10.98
CA GLN A 261 -1.16 22.32 -11.21
C GLN A 261 -0.88 20.95 -11.83
N ALA A 262 -1.65 20.59 -12.85
CA ALA A 262 -1.73 19.24 -13.35
C ALA A 262 -0.45 18.82 -14.10
N MET A 263 0.17 17.73 -13.65
CA MET A 263 1.37 17.15 -14.27
C MET A 263 1.14 15.73 -14.79
N ALA A 264 0.12 15.05 -14.26
CA ALA A 264 -0.28 13.71 -14.69
C ALA A 264 -1.79 13.51 -14.60
N ILE A 265 -2.31 12.61 -15.44
CA ILE A 265 -3.73 12.24 -15.49
C ILE A 265 -3.82 10.74 -15.70
N ALA A 266 -4.60 10.04 -14.88
CA ALA A 266 -4.81 8.60 -14.97
C ALA A 266 -6.31 8.24 -14.96
N PHE A 267 -6.65 7.12 -15.60
CA PHE A 267 -8.01 6.59 -15.66
C PHE A 267 -8.09 5.14 -15.19
N PHE A 268 -8.86 4.88 -14.14
CA PHE A 268 -9.15 3.53 -13.66
C PHE A 268 -10.45 3.52 -12.84
N ASP A 269 -10.99 2.34 -12.59
CA ASP A 269 -12.26 2.16 -11.87
C ASP A 269 -12.01 2.12 -10.35
N ILE A 270 -12.20 3.24 -9.67
CA ILE A 270 -11.92 3.40 -8.24
C ILE A 270 -13.00 2.68 -7.42
N ASN A 271 -14.27 2.79 -7.83
CA ASN A 271 -15.42 2.29 -7.07
C ASN A 271 -15.89 0.88 -7.50
N ARG A 272 -15.23 0.30 -8.52
CA ARG A 272 -15.47 -1.03 -9.10
C ARG A 272 -16.87 -1.17 -9.71
N ASP A 273 -17.38 -0.11 -10.33
CA ASP A 273 -18.70 -0.11 -11.00
C ASP A 273 -18.65 -0.43 -12.50
N GLY A 274 -17.45 -0.62 -13.05
CA GLY A 274 -17.19 -0.90 -14.46
C GLY A 274 -16.92 0.35 -15.31
N SER A 275 -17.06 1.55 -14.76
CA SER A 275 -16.73 2.81 -15.42
C SER A 275 -15.32 3.28 -15.06
N LYS A 276 -14.65 3.97 -15.99
CA LYS A 276 -13.38 4.62 -15.70
C LYS A 276 -13.62 5.95 -14.96
N ASP A 277 -12.90 6.13 -13.87
CA ASP A 277 -12.85 7.37 -13.09
C ASP A 277 -11.62 8.19 -13.46
N ILE A 278 -11.59 9.46 -13.04
CA ILE A 278 -10.50 10.39 -13.37
C ILE A 278 -9.70 10.69 -12.13
N VAL A 279 -8.36 10.61 -12.23
CA VAL A 279 -7.42 11.15 -11.25
C VAL A 279 -6.47 12.14 -11.94
N VAL A 280 -6.25 13.30 -11.31
CA VAL A 280 -5.33 14.33 -11.77
C VAL A 280 -4.33 14.63 -10.66
N GLY A 281 -3.06 14.39 -10.96
CA GLY A 281 -1.92 14.67 -10.09
C GLY A 281 -1.50 16.14 -10.20
N ASN A 282 -1.45 16.83 -9.08
CA ASN A 282 -1.10 18.25 -8.99
C ASN A 282 0.22 18.47 -8.25
N ASP A 283 0.89 19.56 -8.61
CA ASP A 283 2.07 20.07 -7.92
C ASP A 283 1.70 21.11 -6.83
N PHE A 284 2.65 21.36 -5.93
CA PHE A 284 2.56 22.31 -4.82
C PHE A 284 1.37 22.04 -3.87
N ALA A 285 0.90 23.08 -3.17
CA ALA A 285 -0.21 23.00 -2.22
C ALA A 285 -1.60 22.83 -2.88
N VAL A 286 -1.69 22.43 -4.16
CA VAL A 286 -2.96 22.05 -4.79
C VAL A 286 -3.09 20.54 -4.65
N PRO A 287 -4.06 20.02 -3.87
CA PRO A 287 -4.21 18.57 -3.71
C PRO A 287 -4.54 17.89 -5.04
N ASP A 288 -4.20 16.61 -5.14
CA ASP A 288 -4.67 15.77 -6.25
C ASP A 288 -6.20 15.74 -6.30
N TYR A 289 -6.74 15.71 -7.51
CA TYR A 289 -8.18 15.62 -7.73
C TYR A 289 -8.58 14.24 -8.19
N ALA A 290 -9.75 13.77 -7.75
CA ALA A 290 -10.38 12.58 -8.26
C ALA A 290 -11.88 12.80 -8.51
N TRP A 291 -12.43 12.14 -9.53
CA TRP A 291 -13.85 12.16 -9.85
C TRP A 291 -14.36 10.78 -10.22
N LEU A 292 -15.42 10.35 -9.54
CA LEU A 292 -16.16 9.14 -9.88
C LEU A 292 -17.16 9.42 -11.00
N ARG A 293 -17.25 8.53 -11.98
CA ARG A 293 -18.31 8.57 -12.99
C ARG A 293 -19.61 8.04 -12.40
N MET A 294 -20.73 8.73 -12.62
CA MET A 294 -22.03 8.17 -12.25
C MET A 294 -22.46 7.08 -13.23
N ALA A 295 -22.66 5.87 -12.72
CA ALA A 295 -23.33 4.81 -13.47
C ALA A 295 -24.69 5.31 -14.00
N THR A 296 -24.84 5.38 -15.33
CA THR A 296 -26.17 5.53 -15.94
C THR A 296 -26.92 4.23 -15.67
N THR A 297 -28.04 4.31 -14.95
CA THR A 297 -28.78 3.14 -14.47
C THR A 297 -29.02 2.11 -15.57
N THR A 298 -28.34 0.97 -15.52
CA THR A 298 -28.73 -0.27 -16.20
C THR A 298 -29.18 -1.27 -15.13
N SER A 299 -30.50 -1.42 -15.03
CA SER A 299 -31.32 -2.55 -14.52
C SER A 299 -30.89 -3.49 -13.36
N SER A 300 -29.84 -3.27 -12.59
CA SER A 300 -29.52 -4.09 -11.40
C SER A 300 -29.20 -3.25 -10.16
N GLY A 301 -30.23 -2.58 -9.64
CA GLY A 301 -30.62 -2.48 -8.22
C GLY A 301 -29.63 -2.30 -7.06
N ASN A 302 -28.33 -2.06 -7.24
CA ASN A 302 -27.43 -1.69 -6.15
C ASN A 302 -27.15 -0.19 -6.21
N ILE A 303 -28.00 0.56 -5.53
CA ILE A 303 -27.79 1.96 -5.22
C ILE A 303 -26.75 2.01 -4.10
N TYR A 304 -25.56 2.56 -4.37
CA TYR A 304 -24.76 3.14 -3.28
C TYR A 304 -25.65 4.20 -2.63
N SER A 305 -26.13 3.91 -1.43
CA SER A 305 -26.99 4.80 -0.66
C SER A 305 -26.33 6.16 -0.54
N LYS A 306 -27.09 7.22 -0.85
CA LYS A 306 -26.75 8.65 -0.66
C LYS A 306 -26.16 9.01 0.72
N GLU A 307 -26.16 8.09 1.66
CA GLU A 307 -25.75 8.24 3.05
C GLU A 307 -24.24 8.01 3.29
N LYS A 308 -23.44 7.67 2.26
CA LYS A 308 -21.98 7.42 2.39
C LYS A 308 -21.05 8.38 1.65
N ILE A 309 -21.56 9.48 1.09
CA ILE A 309 -20.71 10.55 0.56
C ILE A 309 -20.34 11.44 1.76
N LEU A 310 -19.13 11.23 2.29
CA LEU A 310 -18.57 12.05 3.37
C LEU A 310 -18.46 13.50 2.91
N GLU A 311 -18.74 14.40 3.85
CA GLU A 311 -19.03 15.81 3.65
C GLU A 311 -17.91 16.58 2.92
N PHE A 312 -18.12 16.89 1.64
CA PHE A 312 -17.40 17.97 0.96
C PHE A 312 -18.27 19.23 0.93
N PRO A 313 -17.70 20.42 1.22
CA PRO A 313 -18.44 21.67 1.23
C PRO A 313 -18.62 22.24 -0.18
N TRP A 314 -19.01 21.45 -1.19
CA TRP A 314 -19.54 21.96 -2.46
C TRP A 314 -20.54 20.96 -3.05
N SER A 315 -21.83 21.31 -3.00
CA SER A 315 -22.93 20.51 -3.54
C SER A 315 -23.00 20.60 -5.08
N LEU A 316 -21.94 20.21 -5.79
CA LEU A 316 -21.85 20.39 -7.24
C LEU A 316 -21.46 19.08 -7.92
N GLN A 317 -22.48 18.34 -8.33
CA GLN A 317 -22.33 17.43 -9.46
C GLN A 317 -21.96 18.28 -10.68
N VAL A 318 -20.92 17.89 -11.41
CA VAL A 318 -20.56 18.55 -12.66
C VAL A 318 -20.77 17.53 -13.77
N ASN A 319 -21.89 17.66 -14.48
CA ASN A 319 -22.18 16.94 -15.73
C ASN A 319 -21.94 15.41 -15.68
N GLY A 320 -22.36 14.74 -14.60
CA GLY A 320 -22.24 13.27 -14.46
C GLY A 320 -21.04 12.78 -13.64
N TRP A 321 -20.19 13.69 -13.17
CA TRP A 321 -19.01 13.40 -12.35
C TRP A 321 -19.21 13.81 -10.89
N ILE A 322 -18.78 12.95 -9.96
CA ILE A 322 -18.83 13.17 -8.50
C ILE A 322 -17.40 13.35 -7.98
N PRO A 323 -17.01 14.53 -7.47
CA PRO A 323 -15.72 14.71 -6.84
C PRO A 323 -15.52 13.74 -5.67
N THR A 324 -14.32 13.19 -5.55
CA THR A 324 -13.88 12.33 -4.45
C THR A 324 -12.44 12.65 -4.06
N SER A 325 -11.94 12.03 -3.00
CA SER A 325 -10.54 12.20 -2.55
C SER A 325 -9.99 10.91 -1.99
N PHE A 326 -8.67 10.79 -2.07
CA PHE A 326 -7.93 9.82 -1.27
C PHE A 326 -7.61 10.41 0.11
N ASP A 327 -7.42 9.52 1.08
CA ASP A 327 -7.05 9.90 2.45
C ASP A 327 -5.63 10.48 2.50
N THR A 328 -4.76 10.01 1.60
CA THR A 328 -3.37 10.43 1.44
C THR A 328 -3.03 10.55 -0.05
N THR A 329 -2.26 11.58 -0.41
CA THR A 329 -1.73 11.81 -1.77
C THR A 329 -0.30 12.30 -1.65
N SER A 330 0.47 12.22 -2.73
CA SER A 330 1.75 12.94 -2.79
C SER A 330 1.51 14.46 -2.70
N TYR A 331 2.49 15.21 -2.20
CA TYR A 331 2.47 16.66 -2.13
C TYR A 331 2.71 17.30 -3.49
N SER A 332 3.65 16.76 -4.25
CA SER A 332 4.00 17.22 -5.58
C SER A 332 3.94 16.06 -6.56
N THR A 333 2.72 15.68 -6.95
CA THR A 333 2.50 14.55 -7.85
C THR A 333 3.04 14.86 -9.25
N MET A 334 4.20 14.30 -9.58
CA MET A 334 4.83 14.48 -10.89
C MET A 334 4.30 13.50 -11.94
N SER A 335 4.09 12.24 -11.56
CA SER A 335 3.59 11.20 -12.45
C SER A 335 2.55 10.31 -11.79
N LEU A 336 1.70 9.70 -12.61
CA LEU A 336 0.71 8.70 -12.20
C LEU A 336 0.80 7.49 -13.12
N ASP A 337 0.85 6.30 -12.53
CA ASP A 337 0.63 5.05 -13.26
C ASP A 337 -0.22 4.07 -12.45
N VAL A 338 -0.87 3.15 -13.13
CA VAL A 338 -1.80 2.18 -12.53
C VAL A 338 -1.44 0.76 -12.93
N GLY A 339 -1.41 -0.18 -11.99
CA GLY A 339 -1.02 -1.57 -12.27
C GLY A 339 -1.61 -2.54 -11.26
N ASP A 340 -1.83 -3.78 -11.67
CA ASP A 340 -2.19 -4.90 -10.79
C ASP A 340 -0.88 -5.48 -10.24
N VAL A 341 -0.38 -4.92 -9.14
CA VAL A 341 0.99 -5.20 -8.66
C VAL A 341 1.08 -6.46 -7.81
N ASP A 342 -0.03 -6.95 -7.28
CA ASP A 342 -0.10 -8.18 -6.50
C ASP A 342 -0.88 -9.32 -7.18
N ASN A 343 -1.30 -9.11 -8.44
CA ASN A 343 -2.04 -10.05 -9.28
C ASN A 343 -3.39 -10.49 -8.66
N ASP A 344 -4.04 -9.61 -7.90
CA ASP A 344 -5.38 -9.82 -7.34
C ASP A 344 -6.51 -9.34 -8.28
N GLN A 345 -6.14 -8.77 -9.44
CA GLN A 345 -7.02 -8.22 -10.49
C GLN A 345 -7.71 -6.90 -10.11
N ILE A 346 -7.31 -6.26 -9.03
CA ILE A 346 -7.57 -4.87 -8.70
C ILE A 346 -6.36 -4.05 -9.22
N LEU A 347 -6.56 -2.75 -9.48
CA LEU A 347 -5.46 -1.89 -9.93
C LEU A 347 -5.08 -0.98 -8.77
N GLU A 348 -3.79 -0.90 -8.50
CA GLU A 348 -3.18 0.05 -7.60
C GLU A 348 -2.79 1.32 -8.37
N LEU A 349 -2.85 2.48 -7.71
CA LEU A 349 -2.40 3.75 -8.27
C LEU A 349 -1.10 4.17 -7.58
N TYR A 350 -0.06 4.44 -8.37
CA TYR A 350 1.21 4.95 -7.89
C TYR A 350 1.40 6.41 -8.31
N SER A 351 1.77 7.26 -7.35
CA SER A 351 2.14 8.66 -7.57
C SER A 351 3.56 8.91 -7.10
N THR A 352 4.31 9.69 -7.87
CA THR A 352 5.69 10.06 -7.54
C THR A 352 5.79 11.44 -6.89
N ASP A 353 6.74 11.58 -5.98
CA ASP A 353 7.14 12.81 -5.29
C ASP A 353 8.68 12.83 -5.09
N MET A 354 9.18 13.76 -4.29
CA MET A 354 10.57 13.92 -3.90
C MET A 354 10.81 13.48 -2.44
N MET A 355 11.36 12.28 -2.27
CA MET A 355 11.90 11.80 -1.00
C MET A 355 13.23 11.08 -1.24
N PRO A 356 14.32 11.44 -0.53
CA PRO A 356 15.63 10.84 -0.75
C PRO A 356 15.61 9.34 -0.44
N TYR A 357 16.18 8.52 -1.34
CA TYR A 357 16.22 7.05 -1.18
C TYR A 357 17.40 6.56 -0.31
N ASP A 358 18.34 7.45 0.03
CA ASP A 358 19.43 7.15 0.97
C ASP A 358 19.61 8.25 2.03
N GLU A 359 20.18 7.86 3.16
CA GLU A 359 20.42 8.74 4.30
C GLU A 359 21.91 9.08 4.47
N THR A 360 22.68 9.13 3.37
CA THR A 360 24.09 9.54 3.44
C THR A 360 24.20 11.02 3.84
N ASP A 361 25.28 11.40 4.53
CA ASP A 361 25.50 12.80 4.92
C ASP A 361 25.41 13.75 3.71
N THR A 362 25.86 13.32 2.53
CA THR A 362 25.76 14.10 1.29
C THR A 362 24.33 14.32 0.85
N THR A 363 23.50 13.27 0.84
CA THR A 363 22.09 13.34 0.43
C THR A 363 21.27 14.14 1.43
N VAL A 364 21.41 13.85 2.73
CA VAL A 364 20.69 14.56 3.79
C VAL A 364 21.03 16.06 3.75
N THR A 365 22.31 16.43 3.59
CA THR A 365 22.72 17.84 3.48
C THR A 365 22.14 18.53 2.25
N ALA A 366 22.00 17.82 1.12
CA ALA A 366 21.44 18.38 -0.10
C ALA A 366 19.94 18.68 0.04
N TYR A 367 19.19 17.80 0.72
CA TYR A 367 17.73 17.89 0.91
C TYR A 367 17.30 18.73 2.12
N GLU A 368 18.12 18.85 3.16
CA GLU A 368 17.74 19.48 4.44
C GLU A 368 17.14 20.89 4.28
N PRO A 369 17.71 21.83 3.50
CA PRO A 369 17.15 23.18 3.37
C PRO A 369 15.72 23.18 2.79
N LEU A 370 15.46 22.28 1.84
CA LEU A 370 14.15 22.13 1.21
C LEU A 370 13.14 21.52 2.16
N MET A 371 13.51 20.39 2.79
CA MET A 371 12.60 19.70 3.71
C MET A 371 12.18 20.60 4.87
N ALA A 372 13.10 21.43 5.38
CA ALA A 372 12.79 22.41 6.43
C ALA A 372 11.78 23.48 6.00
N ASP A 373 11.90 24.02 4.77
CA ASP A 373 10.97 25.04 4.25
C ASP A 373 9.56 24.46 4.00
N MET A 374 9.50 23.23 3.47
CA MET A 374 8.24 22.58 3.15
C MET A 374 7.46 22.16 4.40
N ASP A 375 8.15 21.65 5.43
CA ASP A 375 7.51 21.22 6.68
C ASP A 375 6.91 22.40 7.44
N HIS A 376 7.55 23.58 7.41
CA HIS A 376 7.05 24.80 8.05
C HIS A 376 5.66 25.23 7.55
N ASN A 377 5.31 24.88 6.31
CA ASN A 377 4.10 25.36 5.65
C ASN A 377 2.94 24.36 5.69
N ARG A 378 3.11 23.16 6.27
CA ARG A 378 2.07 22.12 6.31
C ARG A 378 1.14 22.30 7.51
N ASN A 379 -0.16 22.13 7.27
CA ASN A 379 -1.17 22.14 8.32
C ASN A 379 -1.47 20.71 8.78
N ALA A 380 -1.81 20.53 10.05
CA ALA A 380 -2.31 19.25 10.56
C ALA A 380 -3.54 18.77 9.76
N GLY A 381 -3.58 17.49 9.39
CA GLY A 381 -4.66 16.88 8.61
C GLY A 381 -4.59 17.10 7.09
N ASP A 382 -3.47 17.64 6.58
CA ASP A 382 -3.19 17.73 5.16
C ASP A 382 -3.01 16.32 4.55
N PRO A 383 -3.82 15.91 3.55
CA PRO A 383 -3.65 14.60 2.90
C PRO A 383 -2.34 14.47 2.12
N GLN A 384 -1.70 15.59 1.76
CA GLN A 384 -0.49 15.62 0.95
C GLN A 384 0.74 15.24 1.81
N VAL A 385 1.53 14.26 1.37
CA VAL A 385 2.79 13.83 2.00
C VAL A 385 3.97 13.97 1.04
N MET A 386 5.15 14.31 1.58
CA MET A 386 6.41 14.47 0.85
C MET A 386 7.07 13.12 0.56
N ALA A 387 6.35 12.25 -0.13
CA ALA A 387 6.77 10.90 -0.46
C ALA A 387 5.96 10.39 -1.66
N ASN A 388 6.50 9.37 -2.33
CA ASN A 388 5.69 8.61 -3.27
C ASN A 388 4.55 7.93 -2.51
N VAL A 389 3.42 7.76 -3.18
CA VAL A 389 2.23 7.11 -2.60
C VAL A 389 1.82 5.95 -3.50
N LEU A 390 1.51 4.80 -2.89
CA LEU A 390 0.96 3.62 -3.55
C LEU A 390 -0.40 3.32 -2.94
N LEU A 391 -1.45 3.75 -3.63
CA LEU A 391 -2.82 3.55 -3.21
C LEU A 391 -3.26 2.13 -3.55
N ILE A 392 -3.55 1.34 -2.51
CA ILE A 392 -4.04 -0.03 -2.61
C ILE A 392 -5.48 -0.15 -2.11
N ASN A 393 -6.28 -1.01 -2.73
CA ASN A 393 -7.68 -1.18 -2.34
C ASN A 393 -7.81 -1.99 -1.05
N THR A 394 -8.40 -1.41 -0.01
CA THR A 394 -8.56 -2.06 1.30
C THR A 394 -9.96 -2.64 1.55
N GLY A 395 -10.80 -2.66 0.53
CA GLY A 395 -12.19 -3.12 0.59
C GLY A 395 -13.16 -1.98 0.90
N VAL A 396 -14.00 -2.13 1.92
CA VAL A 396 -15.07 -1.18 2.27
C VAL A 396 -14.58 0.21 2.70
N VAL A 397 -13.28 0.32 2.98
CA VAL A 397 -12.60 1.54 3.44
C VAL A 397 -11.94 2.31 2.28
N GLY A 398 -11.95 1.75 1.06
CA GLY A 398 -11.41 2.39 -0.14
C GLY A 398 -9.89 2.23 -0.28
N TYR A 399 -9.28 3.11 -1.06
CA TYR A 399 -7.84 3.10 -1.33
C TYR A 399 -7.05 3.75 -0.20
N GLN A 400 -5.97 3.11 0.24
CA GLN A 400 -5.08 3.58 1.30
C GLN A 400 -3.62 3.46 0.87
N ASP A 401 -2.78 4.40 1.32
CA ASP A 401 -1.35 4.38 0.98
C ASP A 401 -0.64 3.20 1.64
N ALA A 402 0.21 2.52 0.86
CA ALA A 402 1.08 1.45 1.30
C ALA A 402 2.51 1.57 0.71
N ALA A 403 2.93 2.72 0.20
CA ALA A 403 4.23 2.86 -0.47
C ALA A 403 5.40 2.36 0.39
N ARG A 404 5.50 2.84 1.64
CA ARG A 404 6.58 2.46 2.56
C ARG A 404 6.64 0.96 2.87
N PRO A 405 5.56 0.30 3.34
CA PRO A 405 5.62 -1.15 3.59
C PRO A 405 5.81 -1.98 2.31
N ARG A 406 5.51 -1.43 1.12
CA ARG A 406 5.82 -2.07 -0.17
C ARG A 406 7.23 -1.74 -0.71
N GLY A 407 7.96 -0.81 -0.08
CA GLY A 407 9.33 -0.43 -0.44
C GLY A 407 9.45 0.60 -1.55
N LEU A 408 8.44 1.47 -1.70
CA LEU A 408 8.32 2.44 -2.81
C LEU A 408 8.15 3.90 -2.37
N ASP A 409 8.20 4.24 -1.08
CA ASP A 409 7.95 5.61 -0.58
C ASP A 409 9.04 6.63 -0.98
N ALA A 410 10.26 6.17 -1.23
CA ALA A 410 11.40 7.03 -1.52
C ALA A 410 12.18 6.60 -2.77
N THR A 411 12.30 7.51 -3.75
CA THR A 411 13.02 7.26 -5.00
C THR A 411 13.92 8.40 -5.45
N GLY A 412 14.07 9.47 -4.67
CA GLY A 412 14.78 10.69 -5.04
C GLY A 412 13.82 11.75 -5.59
N TRP A 413 14.33 12.76 -6.32
CA TRP A 413 13.52 13.74 -7.03
C TRP A 413 12.91 13.15 -8.30
N SER A 414 11.75 12.54 -8.14
CA SER A 414 11.12 11.70 -9.15
C SER A 414 10.33 12.51 -10.17
N TRP A 415 10.47 12.17 -11.45
CA TRP A 415 9.68 12.79 -12.53
C TRP A 415 8.65 11.84 -13.10
N SER A 416 9.10 10.77 -13.76
CA SER A 416 8.21 9.73 -14.31
C SER A 416 8.44 8.42 -13.58
N ALA A 417 7.36 7.67 -13.37
CA ALA A 417 7.38 6.27 -13.00
C ALA A 417 6.45 5.45 -13.91
N LYS A 418 6.84 4.22 -14.22
CA LYS A 418 6.01 3.27 -14.98
C LYS A 418 6.16 1.84 -14.47
N PHE A 419 5.05 1.12 -14.45
CA PHE A 419 5.00 -0.31 -14.20
C PHE A 419 5.26 -1.11 -15.49
N GLY A 420 6.08 -2.15 -15.40
CA GLY A 420 6.36 -3.08 -16.50
C GLY A 420 6.98 -4.37 -15.97
N ASP A 421 6.70 -5.50 -16.61
CA ASP A 421 7.32 -6.78 -16.25
C ASP A 421 8.68 -6.88 -16.95
N LEU A 422 9.74 -6.42 -16.27
CA LEU A 422 11.06 -6.23 -16.87
C LEU A 422 11.87 -7.53 -16.91
N ASP A 423 11.61 -8.47 -16.01
CA ASP A 423 12.29 -9.77 -15.95
C ASP A 423 11.42 -10.95 -16.42
N GLN A 424 10.22 -10.68 -16.93
CA GLN A 424 9.27 -11.66 -17.47
C GLN A 424 8.87 -12.74 -16.45
N ASP A 425 8.71 -12.39 -15.18
CA ASP A 425 8.30 -13.34 -14.14
C ASP A 425 6.79 -13.33 -13.84
N GLY A 426 6.03 -12.45 -14.51
CA GLY A 426 4.59 -12.27 -14.35
C GLY A 426 4.21 -11.24 -13.30
N LEU A 427 5.18 -10.57 -12.67
CA LEU A 427 4.99 -9.49 -11.72
C LEU A 427 5.34 -8.15 -12.38
N LEU A 428 4.58 -7.09 -12.07
CA LEU A 428 4.92 -5.75 -12.53
C LEU A 428 6.02 -5.17 -11.66
N ASP A 429 7.17 -4.87 -12.25
CA ASP A 429 8.28 -4.08 -11.68
C ASP A 429 8.01 -2.58 -11.86
N LEU A 430 8.78 -1.74 -11.16
CA LEU A 430 8.68 -0.28 -11.25
C LEU A 430 10.03 0.34 -11.64
N TYR A 431 10.03 1.22 -12.63
CA TYR A 431 11.17 2.07 -12.96
C TYR A 431 10.82 3.55 -12.81
N VAL A 432 11.70 4.30 -12.15
CA VAL A 432 11.52 5.72 -11.81
C VAL A 432 12.73 6.53 -12.27
N VAL A 433 12.48 7.62 -12.99
CA VAL A 433 13.55 8.53 -13.44
C VAL A 433 13.64 9.77 -12.56
N ASN A 434 14.87 10.21 -12.30
CA ASN A 434 15.19 11.20 -11.27
C ASN A 434 16.03 12.37 -11.78
N GLY A 435 16.11 13.39 -10.93
CA GLY A 435 17.07 14.48 -11.01
C GLY A 435 16.42 15.83 -11.30
N MET A 436 16.87 16.86 -10.59
CA MET A 436 16.36 18.23 -10.72
C MET A 436 17.47 19.24 -10.96
N ALA A 437 17.17 20.23 -11.79
CA ALA A 437 17.99 21.40 -12.03
C ALA A 437 17.11 22.63 -11.83
N GLU A 438 17.40 23.46 -10.83
CA GLU A 438 16.65 24.68 -10.56
C GLU A 438 17.52 25.70 -9.82
N SER A 439 17.63 26.90 -10.40
CA SER A 439 18.59 27.92 -10.02
C SER A 439 18.38 28.51 -8.62
N THR A 440 17.16 28.44 -8.07
CA THR A 440 16.78 29.03 -6.78
C THR A 440 16.80 27.99 -5.67
N VAL A 441 16.10 26.87 -5.84
CA VAL A 441 15.94 25.78 -4.86
C VAL A 441 17.30 25.13 -4.56
N PHE A 442 18.16 25.00 -5.56
CA PHE A 442 19.47 24.36 -5.44
C PHE A 442 20.63 25.34 -5.53
N ALA A 443 20.42 26.61 -5.18
CA ALA A 443 21.46 27.64 -5.21
C ALA A 443 22.69 27.29 -4.33
N HIS A 444 22.54 26.40 -3.34
CA HIS A 444 23.62 25.89 -2.49
C HIS A 444 24.41 24.72 -3.09
N LEU A 445 23.95 24.12 -4.19
CA LEU A 445 24.62 23.02 -4.88
C LEU A 445 25.41 23.51 -6.10
N ASP A 446 26.42 22.73 -6.49
CA ASP A 446 27.16 22.99 -7.72
C ASP A 446 26.23 22.91 -8.94
N ASN A 447 26.39 23.85 -9.88
CA ASN A 447 25.56 24.02 -11.08
C ASN A 447 24.05 24.23 -10.82
N HIS A 448 23.63 24.34 -9.57
CA HIS A 448 22.23 24.37 -9.15
C HIS A 448 21.44 23.10 -9.54
N GLU A 449 22.07 21.94 -9.40
CA GLU A 449 21.48 20.65 -9.77
C GLU A 449 21.57 19.63 -8.62
N LEU A 450 20.46 18.95 -8.38
CA LEU A 450 20.39 17.73 -7.60
C LEU A 450 20.37 16.55 -8.59
N ILE A 451 21.54 15.99 -8.86
CA ILE A 451 21.71 14.85 -9.76
C ILE A 451 21.66 13.55 -8.96
N GLU A 452 20.62 12.76 -9.22
CA GLU A 452 20.39 11.47 -8.58
C GLU A 452 20.28 10.36 -9.63
N ALA A 453 20.58 9.13 -9.22
CA ALA A 453 20.39 7.99 -10.10
C ALA A 453 18.90 7.65 -10.22
N ASN A 454 18.47 7.29 -11.44
CA ASN A 454 17.19 6.62 -11.65
C ASN A 454 17.11 5.35 -10.79
N GLN A 455 15.92 5.02 -10.29
CA GLN A 455 15.70 3.87 -9.42
C GLN A 455 14.89 2.79 -10.15
N VAL A 456 15.24 1.53 -9.92
CA VAL A 456 14.47 0.38 -10.39
C VAL A 456 14.16 -0.54 -9.23
N PHE A 457 12.93 -1.02 -9.19
CA PHE A 457 12.39 -1.85 -8.14
C PHE A 457 11.80 -3.11 -8.73
N ARG A 458 12.41 -4.24 -8.39
CA ARG A 458 11.90 -5.55 -8.75
C ARG A 458 10.77 -5.94 -7.82
N ASN A 459 9.65 -6.38 -8.36
CA ASN A 459 8.57 -6.98 -7.59
C ASN A 459 8.94 -8.41 -7.21
N ILE A 460 8.98 -8.71 -5.92
CA ILE A 460 9.35 -10.03 -5.39
C ILE A 460 8.13 -10.88 -4.99
N GLY A 461 6.93 -10.42 -5.35
CA GLY A 461 5.67 -11.13 -5.19
C GLY A 461 4.73 -10.48 -4.18
N ASN A 462 3.43 -10.69 -4.40
CA ASN A 462 2.32 -10.09 -3.65
C ASN A 462 2.39 -8.55 -3.60
N GLY A 463 3.05 -7.86 -4.55
CA GLY A 463 3.17 -6.41 -4.57
C GLY A 463 4.21 -5.83 -3.60
N TYR A 464 5.22 -6.59 -3.19
CA TYR A 464 6.38 -6.08 -2.45
C TYR A 464 7.57 -5.90 -3.38
N PHE A 465 8.34 -4.85 -3.16
CA PHE A 465 9.41 -4.45 -4.05
C PHE A 465 10.77 -4.41 -3.36
N LYS A 466 11.82 -4.61 -4.15
CA LYS A 466 13.21 -4.41 -3.73
C LYS A 466 13.99 -3.63 -4.79
N PRO A 467 14.90 -2.72 -4.39
CA PRO A 467 15.83 -2.10 -5.33
C PRO A 467 16.61 -3.16 -6.12
N ALA A 468 16.75 -2.97 -7.43
CA ALA A 468 17.47 -3.89 -8.32
C ALA A 468 18.65 -3.19 -9.07
N PRO A 469 19.63 -2.59 -8.36
CA PRO A 469 20.74 -1.87 -8.98
C PRO A 469 21.59 -2.76 -9.92
N GLU A 470 21.56 -4.08 -9.75
CA GLU A 470 22.21 -5.05 -10.62
C GLU A 470 21.70 -5.02 -12.07
N TRP A 471 20.49 -4.50 -12.31
CA TRP A 471 19.93 -4.32 -13.66
C TRP A 471 20.55 -3.15 -14.43
N LYS A 472 21.41 -2.33 -13.79
CA LYS A 472 22.18 -1.23 -14.40
C LYS A 472 21.33 -0.13 -15.03
N LEU A 473 20.17 0.15 -14.45
CA LEU A 473 19.25 1.20 -14.89
C LEU A 473 19.46 2.56 -14.19
N GLY A 474 20.44 2.65 -13.28
CA GLY A 474 20.75 3.87 -12.50
C GLY A 474 21.47 4.97 -13.28
N SER A 475 20.91 5.43 -14.40
CA SER A 475 21.39 6.60 -15.13
C SER A 475 21.31 7.85 -14.24
N THR A 476 22.32 8.72 -14.32
CA THR A 476 22.38 9.99 -13.58
C THR A 476 22.20 11.20 -14.51
N PHE A 477 21.57 11.00 -15.66
CA PHE A 477 21.04 12.12 -16.45
C PHE A 477 19.72 12.59 -15.83
N GLY A 478 19.39 13.88 -15.94
CA GLY A 478 18.14 14.44 -15.41
C GLY A 478 16.93 13.97 -16.21
N GLY A 479 16.42 12.77 -15.90
CA GLY A 479 15.32 12.16 -16.61
C GLY A 479 14.03 12.97 -16.50
N ARG A 480 13.21 12.94 -17.55
CA ARG A 480 11.89 13.58 -17.60
C ARG A 480 10.84 12.57 -18.02
N GLY A 481 10.40 12.60 -19.28
CA GLY A 481 9.46 11.62 -19.82
C GLY A 481 10.12 10.26 -20.06
N MET A 482 9.32 9.19 -19.95
CA MET A 482 9.74 7.86 -20.36
C MET A 482 8.58 7.07 -20.96
N SER A 483 8.89 6.04 -21.73
CA SER A 483 7.91 5.04 -22.19
C SER A 483 8.57 3.68 -22.35
N MET A 484 7.77 2.62 -22.28
CA MET A 484 8.21 1.22 -22.31
C MET A 484 7.57 0.47 -23.47
N GLY A 485 8.34 -0.39 -24.14
CA GLY A 485 7.86 -1.21 -25.24
C GLY A 485 8.95 -2.12 -25.78
N ASP A 486 8.58 -3.22 -26.43
CA ASP A 486 9.52 -4.09 -27.14
C ASP A 486 9.96 -3.41 -28.44
N LEU A 487 11.13 -2.76 -28.43
CA LEU A 487 11.63 -1.98 -29.55
C LEU A 487 12.54 -2.80 -30.47
N ASP A 488 13.14 -3.89 -29.98
CA ASP A 488 13.97 -4.78 -30.81
C ASP A 488 13.23 -6.02 -31.34
N GLY A 489 11.99 -6.24 -30.91
CA GLY A 489 11.11 -7.30 -31.39
C GLY A 489 11.44 -8.67 -30.82
N ASP A 490 12.17 -8.75 -29.70
CA ASP A 490 12.57 -10.00 -29.04
C ASP A 490 11.60 -10.45 -27.94
N GLY A 491 10.66 -9.58 -27.57
CA GLY A 491 9.57 -9.83 -26.64
C GLY A 491 9.76 -9.34 -25.22
N ASP A 492 10.90 -8.77 -24.84
CA ASP A 492 11.03 -8.03 -23.60
C ASP A 492 10.88 -6.52 -23.72
N LEU A 493 10.62 -5.87 -22.58
CA LEU A 493 10.32 -4.44 -22.55
C LEU A 493 11.63 -3.66 -22.48
N ASP A 494 11.87 -2.84 -23.51
CA ASP A 494 12.87 -1.78 -23.50
C ASP A 494 12.30 -0.49 -22.90
N ILE A 495 13.19 0.42 -22.51
CA ILE A 495 12.79 1.70 -21.91
C ILE A 495 13.44 2.85 -22.67
N VAL A 496 12.64 3.82 -23.09
CA VAL A 496 13.15 5.09 -23.63
C VAL A 496 12.97 6.18 -22.58
N VAL A 497 14.05 6.91 -22.27
CA VAL A 497 14.07 8.04 -21.35
C VAL A 497 14.51 9.29 -22.08
N ASN A 498 13.74 10.37 -21.94
CA ASN A 498 14.16 11.69 -22.40
C ASN A 498 14.82 12.46 -21.25
N ASN A 499 16.06 12.90 -21.47
CA ASN A 499 16.89 13.50 -20.44
C ASN A 499 17.06 14.99 -20.68
N LEU A 500 16.77 15.80 -19.67
CA LEU A 500 17.04 17.23 -19.69
C LEU A 500 18.55 17.50 -19.76
N ARG A 501 18.97 18.45 -20.62
CA ARG A 501 20.39 18.80 -20.84
C ARG A 501 21.28 17.58 -21.14
N GLY A 502 20.70 16.57 -21.78
CA GLY A 502 21.38 15.32 -22.09
C GLY A 502 20.80 14.67 -23.34
N PRO A 503 21.49 13.64 -23.87
CA PRO A 503 20.91 12.81 -24.91
C PRO A 503 19.75 11.99 -24.36
N ALA A 504 18.70 11.78 -25.15
CA ALA A 504 17.72 10.74 -24.85
C ALA A 504 18.43 9.37 -24.85
N GLN A 505 17.93 8.45 -24.02
CA GLN A 505 18.52 7.14 -23.83
C GLN A 505 17.51 6.03 -24.14
N LEU A 506 17.99 4.99 -24.80
CA LEU A 506 17.34 3.69 -24.88
C LEU A 506 18.05 2.75 -23.91
N LEU A 507 17.28 2.08 -23.07
CA LEU A 507 17.72 1.06 -22.14
C LEU A 507 17.21 -0.26 -22.70
N GLU A 508 18.08 -0.95 -23.44
CA GLU A 508 17.82 -2.24 -24.07
C GLU A 508 17.81 -3.34 -23.00
N ASN A 509 16.72 -4.08 -22.90
CA ASN A 509 16.59 -5.16 -21.94
C ASN A 509 17.36 -6.40 -22.40
N ARG A 510 18.15 -6.99 -21.49
CA ARG A 510 18.93 -8.20 -21.77
C ARG A 510 18.93 -9.20 -20.62
N LEU A 511 17.98 -9.10 -19.70
CA LEU A 511 17.89 -9.99 -18.55
C LEU A 511 17.60 -11.44 -18.95
N CYS A 512 16.87 -11.66 -20.06
CA CYS A 512 16.57 -12.96 -20.64
C CYS A 512 15.98 -14.01 -19.66
N SER A 513 15.20 -13.59 -18.67
CA SER A 513 14.33 -14.50 -17.94
C SER A 513 12.96 -14.59 -18.63
N GLY A 514 12.24 -15.69 -18.40
CA GLY A 514 10.86 -15.87 -18.82
C GLY A 514 10.57 -15.90 -20.33
N GLU A 515 9.29 -15.78 -20.64
CA GLU A 515 8.70 -15.68 -21.97
C GLU A 515 7.60 -14.63 -21.95
N SER A 516 7.16 -14.15 -23.10
CA SER A 516 6.16 -13.08 -23.17
C SER A 516 5.01 -13.38 -24.14
N LEU A 517 3.96 -12.57 -24.04
CA LEU A 517 2.86 -12.49 -25.00
C LEU A 517 2.54 -11.01 -25.21
N GLN A 518 2.57 -10.55 -26.46
CA GLN A 518 2.11 -9.21 -26.81
C GLN A 518 0.70 -9.26 -27.42
N VAL A 519 -0.11 -8.25 -27.13
CA VAL A 519 -1.49 -8.17 -27.63
C VAL A 519 -1.77 -6.77 -28.18
N ASP A 520 -2.17 -6.71 -29.45
CA ASP A 520 -2.58 -5.50 -30.16
C ASP A 520 -4.07 -5.63 -30.54
N LEU A 521 -4.89 -4.71 -30.06
CA LEU A 521 -6.35 -4.77 -30.17
C LEU A 521 -6.86 -3.73 -31.15
N HIS A 522 -7.77 -4.16 -32.03
CA HIS A 522 -8.37 -3.30 -33.05
C HIS A 522 -9.89 -3.42 -33.00
N TRP A 523 -10.57 -2.28 -32.92
CA TRP A 523 -12.04 -2.21 -32.86
C TRP A 523 -12.58 -1.37 -34.01
N HIS A 524 -13.38 -1.97 -34.88
CA HIS A 524 -13.83 -1.33 -36.14
C HIS A 524 -15.33 -1.45 -36.33
N ASN A 525 -15.88 -0.60 -37.21
CA ASN A 525 -17.29 -0.70 -37.60
C ASN A 525 -17.57 -1.86 -38.55
N ASP A 526 -18.69 -2.57 -38.34
CA ASP A 526 -19.20 -3.53 -39.33
C ASP A 526 -19.98 -2.79 -40.44
N SER A 527 -19.28 -2.51 -41.55
CA SER A 527 -19.88 -1.89 -42.75
C SER A 527 -20.98 -2.74 -43.42
N SER A 528 -21.18 -4.00 -43.01
CA SER A 528 -22.20 -4.90 -43.57
C SER A 528 -23.57 -4.83 -42.88
N LEU A 529 -23.67 -4.18 -41.71
CA LEU A 529 -24.92 -4.04 -40.96
C LEU A 529 -25.64 -2.74 -41.36
N ALA A 530 -26.74 -2.88 -42.11
CA ALA A 530 -27.64 -1.77 -42.47
C ALA A 530 -28.51 -1.23 -41.30
N PHE A 531 -28.25 -1.67 -40.07
CA PHE A 531 -28.98 -1.27 -38.87
C PHE A 531 -28.08 -0.38 -38.02
N GLN A 532 -28.55 0.83 -37.69
CA GLN A 532 -27.86 1.73 -36.78
C GLN A 532 -27.57 1.00 -35.46
N PRO A 533 -26.30 0.91 -35.03
CA PRO A 533 -25.97 0.40 -33.69
C PRO A 533 -26.63 1.28 -32.61
N GLN A 534 -26.76 0.74 -31.40
CA GLN A 534 -27.23 1.54 -30.24
C GLN A 534 -26.15 2.53 -29.77
N MET A 535 -24.88 2.21 -30.01
CA MET A 535 -23.75 3.15 -30.02
C MET A 535 -23.65 3.84 -31.38
N GLY A 536 -22.99 4.99 -31.42
CA GLY A 536 -22.67 5.68 -32.67
C GLY A 536 -21.69 4.89 -33.56
N GLU A 537 -21.06 5.60 -34.50
CA GLU A 537 -19.95 5.05 -35.27
C GLU A 537 -18.73 4.88 -34.34
N ILE A 538 -18.18 3.66 -34.22
CA ILE A 538 -17.00 3.41 -33.39
C ILE A 538 -15.80 4.13 -33.97
N ARG A 539 -15.15 4.95 -33.14
CA ARG A 539 -13.97 5.76 -33.48
C ARG A 539 -12.77 5.50 -32.58
N ASN A 540 -12.94 4.72 -31.51
CA ASN A 540 -11.87 4.17 -30.69
C ASN A 540 -11.21 2.94 -31.38
N THR A 541 -10.48 3.17 -32.48
CA THR A 541 -9.97 2.11 -33.36
C THR A 541 -8.96 1.17 -32.70
N ARG A 542 -8.27 1.64 -31.66
CA ARG A 542 -7.27 0.90 -30.87
C ARG A 542 -7.82 0.31 -29.57
N ALA A 543 -9.13 0.35 -29.39
CA ALA A 543 -9.82 -0.24 -28.23
C ALA A 543 -9.29 0.25 -26.86
N ILE A 544 -8.90 1.52 -26.77
CA ILE A 544 -8.40 2.16 -25.54
C ILE A 544 -9.46 2.00 -24.43
N GLY A 545 -9.03 1.64 -23.23
CA GLY A 545 -9.90 1.33 -22.09
C GLY A 545 -10.29 -0.15 -21.95
N THR A 546 -10.01 -0.99 -22.95
CA THR A 546 -10.22 -2.44 -22.88
C THR A 546 -9.42 -3.06 -21.74
N VAL A 547 -10.05 -3.95 -20.97
CA VAL A 547 -9.38 -4.75 -19.92
C VAL A 547 -9.16 -6.16 -20.42
N VAL A 548 -7.96 -6.71 -20.22
CA VAL A 548 -7.56 -8.02 -20.71
C VAL A 548 -7.05 -8.87 -19.55
N TYR A 549 -7.56 -10.09 -19.44
CA TYR A 549 -7.17 -11.09 -18.45
C TYR A 549 -6.50 -12.27 -19.14
N LEU A 550 -5.24 -12.55 -18.80
CA LEU A 550 -4.51 -13.73 -19.26
C LEU A 550 -4.52 -14.79 -18.16
N LYS A 551 -5.14 -15.94 -18.42
CA LYS A 551 -5.18 -17.08 -17.49
C LYS A 551 -4.05 -18.05 -17.83
N THR A 552 -3.21 -18.36 -16.86
CA THR A 552 -2.03 -19.22 -17.06
C THR A 552 -1.84 -20.24 -15.94
N SER A 553 -0.86 -21.14 -16.10
CA SER A 553 -0.41 -22.01 -15.01
C SER A 553 0.36 -21.29 -13.90
N ALA A 554 0.88 -20.09 -14.16
CA ALA A 554 1.65 -19.29 -13.20
C ALA A 554 0.78 -18.29 -12.41
N GLY A 555 -0.41 -17.97 -12.91
CA GLY A 555 -1.32 -16.98 -12.31
C GLY A 555 -2.31 -16.42 -13.32
N ASN A 556 -3.15 -15.49 -12.85
CA ASN A 556 -4.01 -14.70 -13.70
C ASN A 556 -3.44 -13.28 -13.74
N PHE A 557 -3.24 -12.74 -14.93
CA PHE A 557 -2.66 -11.41 -15.10
C PHE A 557 -3.70 -10.48 -15.72
N LYS A 558 -3.80 -9.26 -15.21
CA LYS A 558 -4.69 -8.21 -15.73
C LYS A 558 -3.86 -7.08 -16.34
N ARG A 559 -4.25 -6.61 -17.53
CA ARG A 559 -3.72 -5.40 -18.16
C ARG A 559 -4.87 -4.61 -18.79
N ASP A 560 -4.67 -3.34 -19.07
CA ASP A 560 -5.62 -2.53 -19.81
C ASP A 560 -4.94 -1.66 -20.86
N VAL A 561 -5.64 -1.42 -21.96
CA VAL A 561 -5.12 -0.66 -23.10
C VAL A 561 -5.17 0.82 -22.78
N ARG A 562 -4.00 1.46 -22.78
CA ARG A 562 -3.82 2.89 -22.49
C ARG A 562 -2.94 3.53 -23.55
N VAL A 563 -2.97 4.86 -23.59
CA VAL A 563 -2.11 5.67 -24.48
C VAL A 563 -1.33 6.74 -23.74
N ALA A 564 -1.50 6.86 -22.42
CA ALA A 564 -0.70 7.73 -21.57
C ALA A 564 -0.73 7.28 -20.11
N SER A 565 0.45 7.35 -19.50
CA SER A 565 0.72 7.24 -18.07
C SER A 565 2.11 7.82 -17.79
N GLY A 566 2.52 7.89 -16.53
CA GLY A 566 3.78 8.49 -16.14
C GLY A 566 3.74 10.02 -16.28
N TYR A 567 4.91 10.64 -16.48
CA TYR A 567 5.02 12.09 -16.64
C TYR A 567 4.95 12.49 -18.11
N LEU A 568 3.84 13.13 -18.51
CA LEU A 568 3.64 13.76 -19.82
C LEU A 568 3.95 12.85 -21.03
N SER A 569 3.88 11.53 -20.85
CA SER A 569 4.36 10.55 -21.80
C SER A 569 3.25 9.62 -22.28
N GLY A 570 3.40 9.12 -23.50
CA GLY A 570 2.47 8.23 -24.16
C GLY A 570 2.90 6.77 -24.10
N ASP A 571 1.94 5.88 -23.86
CA ASP A 571 2.11 4.43 -23.93
C ASP A 571 1.75 3.92 -25.31
N PRO A 572 2.43 2.87 -25.81
CA PRO A 572 1.95 2.19 -27.00
C PRO A 572 0.64 1.45 -26.65
N PRO A 573 -0.40 1.50 -27.50
CA PRO A 573 -1.64 0.72 -27.30
C PRO A 573 -1.43 -0.78 -27.63
N ARG A 574 -0.33 -1.35 -27.13
CA ARG A 574 0.11 -2.74 -27.29
C ARG A 574 0.42 -3.29 -25.91
N LEU A 575 -0.34 -4.29 -25.47
CA LEU A 575 -0.16 -4.89 -24.16
C LEU A 575 1.02 -5.85 -24.16
N HIS A 576 1.70 -5.92 -23.03
CA HIS A 576 2.74 -6.90 -22.74
C HIS A 576 2.36 -7.73 -21.52
N PHE A 577 2.53 -9.04 -21.64
CA PHE A 577 2.46 -9.99 -20.54
C PHE A 577 3.77 -10.78 -20.51
N GLY A 578 4.52 -10.68 -19.42
CA GLY A 578 5.61 -11.60 -19.10
C GLY A 578 5.15 -12.74 -18.20
N PHE A 579 5.89 -13.84 -18.23
CA PHE A 579 5.65 -15.01 -17.39
C PHE A 579 6.84 -15.98 -17.42
N PRO A 580 7.02 -16.81 -16.38
CA PRO A 580 8.13 -17.76 -16.32
C PRO A 580 8.11 -18.74 -17.49
N THR A 581 9.29 -19.20 -17.91
CA THR A 581 9.42 -20.16 -19.02
C THR A 581 8.64 -21.46 -18.75
N ASN A 582 8.04 -22.04 -19.79
CA ASN A 582 7.15 -23.21 -19.73
C ASN A 582 5.79 -22.96 -19.06
N THR A 583 5.41 -21.70 -18.85
CA THR A 583 4.05 -21.37 -18.43
C THR A 583 3.04 -21.77 -19.50
N SER A 584 2.01 -22.53 -19.10
CA SER A 584 0.90 -22.88 -19.98
C SER A 584 -0.09 -21.72 -20.06
N LEU A 585 -0.39 -21.26 -21.28
CA LEU A 585 -1.35 -20.20 -21.54
C LEU A 585 -2.73 -20.81 -21.83
N TYR A 586 -3.70 -20.59 -20.94
CA TYR A 586 -5.02 -21.23 -21.05
C TYR A 586 -6.00 -20.42 -21.89
N SER A 587 -6.11 -19.12 -21.63
CA SER A 587 -7.05 -18.25 -22.34
C SER A 587 -6.76 -16.77 -22.12
N LEU A 588 -7.10 -15.96 -23.13
CA LEU A 588 -7.09 -14.50 -23.08
C LEU A 588 -8.55 -14.02 -23.11
N GLU A 589 -9.00 -13.38 -22.05
CA GLU A 589 -10.35 -12.84 -21.90
C GLU A 589 -10.32 -11.32 -22.04
N ILE A 590 -11.00 -10.80 -23.07
CA ILE A 590 -10.94 -9.40 -23.50
C ILE A 590 -12.30 -8.75 -23.22
N HIS A 591 -12.32 -7.77 -22.33
CA HIS A 591 -13.49 -6.96 -21.94
C HIS A 591 -13.43 -5.62 -22.65
N TRP A 592 -14.13 -5.53 -23.79
CA TRP A 592 -14.15 -4.35 -24.66
C TRP A 592 -14.91 -3.18 -24.01
N PRO A 593 -14.70 -1.92 -24.46
CA PRO A 593 -15.33 -0.74 -23.86
C PRO A 593 -16.87 -0.78 -23.90
N ASP A 594 -17.46 -1.47 -24.87
CA ASP A 594 -18.90 -1.67 -24.98
C ASP A 594 -19.47 -2.80 -24.10
N ASN A 595 -18.71 -3.26 -23.10
CA ASN A 595 -19.04 -4.36 -22.17
C ASN A 595 -19.21 -5.74 -22.81
N VAL A 596 -18.85 -5.91 -24.09
CA VAL A 596 -18.80 -7.23 -24.71
C VAL A 596 -17.52 -7.94 -24.28
N VAL A 597 -17.62 -9.24 -24.04
CA VAL A 597 -16.46 -10.08 -23.70
C VAL A 597 -16.14 -11.02 -24.86
N SER A 598 -14.85 -11.17 -25.17
CA SER A 598 -14.31 -12.13 -26.14
C SER A 598 -13.28 -13.03 -25.45
N ILE A 599 -13.21 -14.30 -25.86
CA ILE A 599 -12.23 -15.26 -25.30
C ILE A 599 -11.43 -15.85 -26.46
N VAL A 600 -10.11 -15.79 -26.34
CA VAL A 600 -9.15 -16.39 -27.28
C VAL A 600 -8.43 -17.54 -26.58
N THR A 601 -8.33 -18.68 -27.25
CA THR A 601 -7.64 -19.90 -26.79
C THR A 601 -6.47 -20.23 -27.72
N ASP A 602 -5.74 -21.31 -27.43
CA ASP A 602 -4.61 -21.79 -28.25
C ASP A 602 -3.48 -20.75 -28.41
N LEU A 603 -3.22 -20.04 -27.32
CA LEU A 603 -2.17 -19.02 -27.23
C LEU A 603 -0.80 -19.67 -27.22
N SER A 604 0.18 -19.01 -27.83
CA SER A 604 1.58 -19.45 -27.83
C SER A 604 2.49 -18.36 -27.25
N PRO A 605 3.43 -18.69 -26.35
CA PRO A 605 4.46 -17.76 -25.91
C PRO A 605 5.29 -17.21 -27.07
N GLN A 606 5.95 -16.07 -26.84
CA GLN A 606 6.77 -15.33 -27.79
C GLN A 606 6.04 -15.02 -29.10
N THR A 607 4.80 -14.58 -28.97
CA THR A 607 3.99 -14.14 -30.11
C THR A 607 3.41 -12.75 -29.89
N LEU A 608 3.20 -12.03 -31.00
CA LEU A 608 2.32 -10.88 -31.08
C LEU A 608 0.95 -11.37 -31.58
N LEU A 609 -0.07 -11.15 -30.77
CA LEU A 609 -1.47 -11.41 -31.12
C LEU A 609 -2.14 -10.12 -31.57
N LYS A 610 -2.55 -10.05 -32.84
CA LYS A 610 -3.43 -8.99 -33.34
C LYS A 610 -4.88 -9.50 -33.29
N VAL A 611 -5.71 -8.86 -32.49
CA VAL A 611 -7.11 -9.24 -32.30
C VAL A 611 -8.01 -8.11 -32.80
N SER A 612 -8.77 -8.38 -33.85
CA SER A 612 -9.69 -7.41 -34.44
C SER A 612 -11.14 -7.80 -34.17
N ARG A 613 -11.94 -6.85 -33.72
CA ARG A 613 -13.38 -7.00 -33.51
C ARG A 613 -14.17 -6.01 -34.34
N LEU A 614 -15.23 -6.50 -35.00
CA LEU A 614 -16.24 -5.65 -35.63
C LEU A 614 -17.33 -5.27 -34.62
N SER A 615 -17.78 -4.02 -34.65
CA SER A 615 -18.89 -3.51 -33.85
C SER A 615 -20.22 -4.07 -34.36
N GLY A 616 -21.14 -4.40 -33.44
CA GLY A 616 -22.46 -4.95 -33.79
C GLY A 616 -22.83 -6.25 -33.09
N PHE A 617 -24.08 -6.33 -32.65
CA PHE A 617 -24.66 -7.53 -32.01
C PHE A 617 -24.97 -8.62 -33.04
N PHE A 618 -24.42 -9.83 -32.88
CA PHE A 618 -25.00 -11.03 -33.46
C PHE A 618 -26.30 -11.38 -32.73
N ARG A 619 -27.43 -10.74 -33.09
CA ARG A 619 -28.76 -11.30 -32.77
C ARG A 619 -28.98 -12.52 -33.65
N ASN A 620 -28.56 -13.70 -33.18
CA ASN A 620 -29.04 -14.93 -33.80
C ASN A 620 -30.53 -15.08 -33.46
N SER A 621 -31.34 -14.93 -34.51
CA SER A 621 -32.78 -15.09 -34.55
C SER A 621 -33.26 -16.38 -33.88
N ARG A 622 -34.24 -16.25 -32.97
CA ARG A 622 -35.15 -17.29 -32.46
C ARG A 622 -34.50 -18.65 -32.18
N ILE A 623 -33.95 -18.79 -30.98
CA ILE A 623 -34.06 -20.08 -30.29
C ILE A 623 -35.53 -20.19 -29.84
N PRO A 624 -36.29 -21.23 -30.23
CA PRO A 624 -37.59 -21.47 -29.63
C PRO A 624 -37.36 -21.65 -28.13
N GLN A 625 -38.10 -20.90 -27.31
CA GLN A 625 -38.36 -21.30 -25.93
C GLN A 625 -38.87 -22.74 -25.98
N LYS A 626 -37.98 -23.68 -25.69
CA LYS A 626 -38.39 -25.02 -25.31
C LYS A 626 -38.43 -24.99 -23.80
N ASP A 627 -39.62 -24.67 -23.30
CA ASP A 627 -40.06 -25.08 -21.98
C ASP A 627 -39.69 -26.55 -21.78
N SER A 628 -38.65 -26.83 -20.99
CA SER A 628 -38.43 -28.13 -20.34
C SER A 628 -37.16 -28.12 -19.47
N VAL A 629 -37.21 -27.39 -18.35
CA VAL A 629 -36.95 -28.08 -17.09
C VAL A 629 -38.22 -27.93 -16.28
N VAL A 630 -39.00 -29.00 -16.35
CA VAL A 630 -40.15 -29.26 -15.51
C VAL A 630 -39.67 -29.21 -14.06
N ASP A 631 -40.13 -28.18 -13.36
CA ASP A 631 -40.81 -28.26 -12.07
C ASP A 631 -40.74 -29.66 -11.41
N GLN A 632 -39.64 -29.97 -10.72
CA GLN A 632 -39.65 -30.99 -9.66
C GLN A 632 -40.06 -30.34 -8.32
N LYS A 633 -41.26 -29.74 -8.31
CA LYS A 633 -42.06 -29.52 -7.09
C LYS A 633 -43.45 -30.13 -7.24
N LYS A 634 -43.53 -31.47 -7.24
CA LYS A 634 -44.67 -32.25 -6.72
C LYS A 634 -44.45 -33.76 -6.87
N GLU A 635 -43.86 -34.38 -5.85
CA GLU A 635 -44.38 -35.59 -5.20
C GLU A 635 -43.49 -35.92 -3.99
N GLU A 636 -43.60 -35.09 -2.95
CA GLU A 636 -43.39 -35.58 -1.60
C GLU A 636 -44.45 -34.94 -0.70
N LYS A 637 -45.67 -35.41 -0.91
CA LYS A 637 -46.80 -35.20 -0.02
C LYS A 637 -47.33 -36.57 0.37
N ASP A 638 -46.56 -37.27 1.20
CA ASP A 638 -47.07 -38.16 2.24
C ASP A 638 -45.93 -38.64 3.15
N ARG A 639 -45.57 -37.77 4.10
CA ARG A 639 -45.19 -38.15 5.46
C ARG A 639 -45.23 -36.92 6.39
N ASN A 640 -46.46 -36.53 6.70
CA ASN A 640 -46.78 -35.67 7.83
C ASN A 640 -46.45 -36.41 9.15
N ILE A 641 -45.48 -35.93 9.92
CA ILE A 641 -45.52 -36.04 11.38
C ILE A 641 -45.32 -34.66 11.98
N LYS A 642 -46.35 -34.27 12.72
CA LYS A 642 -46.56 -33.01 13.42
C LYS A 642 -45.52 -32.79 14.50
N GLN A 643 -44.82 -31.67 14.44
CA GLN A 643 -44.23 -31.02 15.60
C GLN A 643 -45.38 -30.33 16.36
N ALA A 644 -45.74 -30.88 17.51
CA ALA A 644 -46.70 -30.28 18.43
C ALA A 644 -45.96 -29.83 19.69
N TYR A 645 -46.01 -28.53 19.94
CA TYR A 645 -45.74 -27.94 21.26
C TYR A 645 -46.56 -28.63 22.35
N PRO A 646 -46.00 -28.72 23.57
CA PRO A 646 -46.82 -28.50 24.76
C PRO A 646 -46.09 -27.54 25.73
N PRO A 647 -46.71 -27.09 26.84
CA PRO A 647 -47.02 -25.67 27.02
C PRO A 647 -46.24 -25.01 28.17
N LYS A 648 -46.43 -23.69 28.30
CA LYS A 648 -46.25 -22.93 29.55
C LYS A 648 -46.64 -23.76 30.78
N ILE A 649 -45.80 -23.71 31.82
CA ILE A 649 -46.23 -23.97 33.20
C ILE A 649 -45.79 -22.79 34.06
N GLU A 650 -46.79 -21.99 34.43
CA GLU A 650 -46.77 -21.11 35.60
C GLU A 650 -46.72 -21.95 36.88
N CYS A 651 -46.01 -21.43 37.87
CA CYS A 651 -46.24 -21.83 39.26
C CYS A 651 -47.61 -21.32 39.71
N ASP A 652 -48.58 -22.20 39.97
CA ASP A 652 -49.20 -22.35 41.29
C ASP A 652 -50.38 -23.33 41.35
N ALA A 653 -50.55 -23.87 42.57
CA ALA A 653 -51.73 -24.51 43.14
C ALA A 653 -52.00 -26.02 42.86
N LEU A 654 -51.44 -26.89 43.73
CA LEU A 654 -52.20 -27.57 44.79
C LEU A 654 -51.32 -28.58 45.56
N ASN A 655 -50.95 -28.21 46.78
CA ASN A 655 -50.81 -29.05 47.97
C ASN A 655 -50.14 -30.43 47.82
N ARG A 656 -48.82 -30.47 48.09
CA ARG A 656 -48.20 -31.39 49.06
C ARG A 656 -46.93 -30.74 49.61
N GLN A 657 -47.09 -30.09 50.76
CA GLN A 657 -46.00 -29.70 51.65
C GLN A 657 -45.24 -30.96 52.10
N SER A 658 -44.03 -31.16 51.59
CA SER A 658 -42.86 -31.72 52.30
C SER A 658 -41.83 -32.22 51.28
N GLU A 659 -40.99 -31.33 50.76
CA GLU A 659 -39.62 -31.60 50.27
C GLU A 659 -39.08 -30.37 49.52
N CYS A 660 -39.15 -29.23 50.18
CA CYS A 660 -38.37 -28.06 49.83
C CYS A 660 -37.86 -27.49 51.14
N LEU A 661 -36.70 -27.99 51.58
CA LEU A 661 -35.71 -27.36 52.45
C LEU A 661 -34.72 -28.41 52.98
N LYS A 662 -33.43 -28.11 52.75
CA LYS A 662 -32.20 -28.68 53.34
C LYS A 662 -31.65 -29.98 52.72
N VAL A 663 -30.59 -29.84 51.90
CA VAL A 663 -29.30 -30.58 51.89
C VAL A 663 -28.34 -29.80 50.95
N THR A 664 -27.64 -28.76 51.43
CA THR A 664 -26.18 -28.68 51.74
C THR A 664 -25.19 -28.73 50.55
N ASN A 665 -24.85 -27.54 50.03
CA ASN A 665 -23.50 -26.91 49.90
C ASN A 665 -22.18 -27.71 49.86
N VAL A 666 -22.13 -28.99 49.47
CA VAL A 666 -20.84 -29.74 49.39
C VAL A 666 -20.66 -30.52 48.06
N LEU A 667 -21.51 -30.32 47.05
CA LEU A 667 -21.44 -31.08 45.77
C LEU A 667 -21.27 -30.22 44.50
N SER A 668 -21.03 -28.91 44.62
CA SER A 668 -20.83 -28.00 43.46
C SER A 668 -19.37 -27.60 43.20
N GLU A 669 -18.52 -27.60 44.22
CA GLU A 669 -17.13 -27.10 44.10
C GLU A 669 -16.22 -28.10 43.38
N GLU A 670 -16.33 -29.38 43.74
CA GLU A 670 -15.57 -30.48 43.13
C GLU A 670 -15.83 -30.63 41.62
N LYS A 671 -16.98 -30.13 41.12
CA LYS A 671 -17.36 -30.19 39.71
C LYS A 671 -16.62 -29.13 38.87
N PHE A 672 -16.41 -27.92 39.39
CA PHE A 672 -15.68 -26.88 38.67
C PHE A 672 -14.19 -27.20 38.60
N ASP A 673 -13.60 -27.67 39.69
CA ASP A 673 -12.20 -28.06 39.72
C ASP A 673 -11.91 -29.23 38.77
N GLN A 674 -12.79 -30.23 38.70
CA GLN A 674 -12.67 -31.32 37.71
C GLN A 674 -12.80 -30.84 36.26
N GLN A 675 -13.66 -29.85 35.98
CA GLN A 675 -13.80 -29.27 34.65
C GLN A 675 -12.58 -28.43 34.26
N LEU A 676 -12.09 -27.60 35.18
CA LEU A 676 -10.91 -26.76 34.95
C LEU A 676 -9.65 -27.59 34.79
N ARG A 677 -9.47 -28.68 35.57
CA ARG A 677 -8.35 -29.62 35.33
C ARG A 677 -8.36 -30.20 33.92
N LYS A 678 -9.54 -30.45 33.34
CA LYS A 678 -9.65 -30.90 31.94
C LYS A 678 -9.27 -29.79 30.97
N ILE A 679 -9.75 -28.56 31.18
CA ILE A 679 -9.40 -27.40 30.36
C ILE A 679 -7.89 -27.14 30.41
N ILE A 680 -7.30 -27.10 31.61
CA ILE A 680 -5.86 -26.94 31.83
C ILE A 680 -5.07 -27.99 31.05
N ALA A 681 -5.49 -29.26 31.13
CA ALA A 681 -4.85 -30.33 30.36
C ALA A 681 -5.07 -30.21 28.84
N GLN A 682 -6.26 -29.79 28.40
CA GLN A 682 -6.62 -29.60 26.99
C GLN A 682 -5.81 -28.47 26.33
N HIS A 683 -5.62 -27.37 27.04
CA HIS A 683 -4.84 -26.21 26.57
C HIS A 683 -3.34 -26.32 26.90
N GLY A 684 -2.92 -27.39 27.58
CA GLY A 684 -1.51 -27.62 27.94
C GLY A 684 -0.94 -26.56 28.89
N LEU A 685 -1.77 -25.98 29.76
CA LEU A 685 -1.36 -24.91 30.67
C LEU A 685 -0.49 -25.47 31.80
N THR A 686 0.63 -24.81 32.05
CA THR A 686 1.60 -25.17 33.10
C THR A 686 1.61 -24.17 34.26
N GLY A 687 1.03 -22.98 34.04
CA GLY A 687 1.13 -21.84 34.93
C GLY A 687 2.43 -21.05 34.77
N GLU A 688 3.34 -21.48 33.89
CA GLU A 688 4.65 -20.85 33.69
C GLU A 688 4.80 -20.34 32.24
N PRO A 689 4.89 -19.02 32.02
CA PRO A 689 5.35 -18.48 30.75
C PRO A 689 6.77 -18.99 30.44
N ARG A 690 7.08 -19.23 29.16
CA ARG A 690 8.35 -19.84 28.73
C ARG A 690 9.58 -19.10 29.29
N ASN A 691 10.58 -19.86 29.75
CA ASN A 691 11.93 -19.39 30.13
C ASN A 691 11.97 -18.27 31.19
N ALA A 692 11.00 -18.20 32.11
CA ALA A 692 10.97 -17.19 33.19
C ALA A 692 12.24 -17.17 34.07
N HIS A 693 12.94 -18.30 34.18
CA HIS A 693 14.16 -18.41 34.99
C HIS A 693 15.44 -17.96 34.29
N ASP A 694 15.40 -17.73 32.97
CA ASP A 694 16.58 -17.32 32.16
C ASP A 694 16.65 -15.80 31.95
N MET A 695 15.82 -15.03 32.68
CA MET A 695 15.72 -13.58 32.54
C MET A 695 16.73 -12.85 33.43
N PRO A 696 17.23 -11.67 33.00
CA PRO A 696 18.17 -10.88 33.80
C PRO A 696 17.61 -10.55 35.19
N SER A 697 18.42 -10.65 36.22
CA SER A 697 18.04 -10.15 37.54
C SER A 697 18.19 -8.63 37.60
N ILE A 698 17.25 -7.94 38.26
CA ILE A 698 17.37 -6.50 38.53
C ILE A 698 18.67 -6.15 39.25
N ASN A 699 19.26 -7.07 40.01
CA ASN A 699 20.52 -6.84 40.73
C ASN A 699 21.78 -6.93 39.85
N GLU A 700 21.65 -7.30 38.57
CA GLU A 700 22.79 -7.37 37.66
C GLU A 700 23.28 -5.98 37.25
N PRO A 701 24.60 -5.80 37.06
CA PRO A 701 25.17 -4.49 36.70
C PRO A 701 24.54 -3.85 35.45
N LEU A 702 24.23 -4.66 34.43
CA LEU A 702 23.63 -4.17 33.19
C LEU A 702 22.18 -3.70 33.39
N ALA A 703 21.38 -4.43 34.18
CA ALA A 703 20.03 -4.03 34.54
C ALA A 703 20.02 -2.77 35.43
N GLN A 704 21.01 -2.60 36.32
CA GLN A 704 21.15 -1.37 37.11
C GLN A 704 21.54 -0.16 36.25
N LEU A 705 22.41 -0.33 35.24
CA LEU A 705 22.68 0.72 34.25
C LEU A 705 21.41 1.07 33.47
N GLY A 706 20.68 0.05 33.01
CA GLY A 706 19.39 0.21 32.34
C GLY A 706 18.38 0.99 33.18
N LYS A 707 18.26 0.68 34.48
CA LYS A 707 17.41 1.42 35.43
C LYS A 707 17.78 2.90 35.47
N LYS A 708 19.07 3.24 35.50
CA LYS A 708 19.51 4.65 35.50
C LYS A 708 19.16 5.36 34.19
N LEU A 709 19.38 4.70 33.05
CA LEU A 709 19.04 5.24 31.73
C LEU A 709 17.53 5.44 31.58
N PHE A 710 16.73 4.45 31.98
CA PHE A 710 15.26 4.46 31.86
C PHE A 710 14.60 5.63 32.61
N PHE A 711 15.24 6.12 33.66
CA PHE A 711 14.78 7.27 34.45
C PHE A 711 15.50 8.59 34.13
N SER A 712 16.50 8.62 33.24
CA SER A 712 17.20 9.85 32.89
C SER A 712 16.50 10.58 31.75
N LYS A 713 16.22 11.87 31.96
CA LYS A 713 15.72 12.76 30.90
C LYS A 713 16.79 13.09 29.86
N ALA A 714 18.06 12.73 30.08
CA ALA A 714 19.13 12.93 29.10
C ALA A 714 18.91 12.19 27.77
N LEU A 715 18.07 11.14 27.78
CA LEU A 715 17.65 10.41 26.59
C LEU A 715 16.50 11.09 25.82
N GLY A 716 15.85 12.10 26.38
CA GLY A 716 14.90 12.95 25.65
C GLY A 716 15.63 14.09 24.94
N GLY A 717 15.26 14.42 23.72
CA GLY A 717 15.91 15.46 22.92
C GLY A 717 15.93 16.81 23.65
N ASP A 718 14.79 17.20 24.21
CA ASP A 718 14.57 18.45 24.97
C ASP A 718 14.86 18.33 26.48
N LEU A 719 15.42 17.20 26.94
CA LEU A 719 15.75 16.93 28.35
C LEU A 719 14.54 17.00 29.31
N ASP A 720 13.32 16.82 28.81
CA ASP A 720 12.08 16.96 29.59
C ASP A 720 11.40 15.63 29.94
N SER A 721 11.71 14.56 29.19
CA SER A 721 11.03 13.27 29.23
C SER A 721 12.02 12.12 29.36
N ALA A 722 11.64 11.11 30.15
CA ALA A 722 12.37 9.85 30.30
C ALA A 722 11.45 8.68 29.94
N CYS A 723 11.99 7.47 29.73
CA CYS A 723 11.15 6.28 29.49
C CYS A 723 10.15 6.06 30.65
N ALA A 724 10.60 6.30 31.90
CA ALA A 724 9.77 6.23 33.10
C ALA A 724 8.66 7.28 33.18
N SER A 725 8.66 8.32 32.33
CA SER A 725 7.56 9.28 32.27
C SER A 725 6.26 8.61 31.80
N CYS A 726 6.34 7.63 30.89
CA CYS A 726 5.17 6.92 30.35
C CYS A 726 5.08 5.45 30.79
N HIS A 727 6.11 4.92 31.46
CA HIS A 727 6.22 3.50 31.81
C HIS A 727 6.67 3.27 33.26
N HIS A 728 6.09 4.01 34.20
CA HIS A 728 6.51 3.94 35.59
C HIS A 728 6.00 2.65 36.26
N PRO A 729 6.84 1.87 36.99
CA PRO A 729 6.40 0.62 37.63
C PRO A 729 5.19 0.77 38.57
N MET A 730 5.09 1.90 39.29
CA MET A 730 3.92 2.18 40.16
C MET A 730 2.59 2.41 39.43
N LEU A 731 2.62 2.63 38.11
CA LEU A 731 1.44 2.81 37.26
C LEU A 731 1.23 1.56 36.38
N GLY A 732 1.51 0.38 36.94
CA GLY A 732 1.41 -0.89 36.22
C GLY A 732 2.46 -1.07 35.12
N GLY A 733 3.55 -0.29 35.14
CA GLY A 733 4.55 -0.27 34.07
C GLY A 733 4.10 0.49 32.81
N GLY A 734 2.95 1.19 32.86
CA GLY A 734 2.45 2.14 31.85
C GLY A 734 2.30 3.55 32.44
N ASP A 735 1.32 4.31 31.95
CA ASP A 735 1.12 5.73 32.28
C ASP A 735 -0.20 6.01 33.03
N ALA A 736 -1.11 5.03 33.13
CA ALA A 736 -2.46 5.21 33.69
C ALA A 736 -3.31 6.32 33.02
N LEU A 737 -2.91 6.76 31.82
CA LEU A 737 -3.66 7.64 30.92
C LEU A 737 -4.21 6.81 29.75
N SER A 738 -5.31 7.25 29.13
CA SER A 738 -5.82 6.61 27.90
C SER A 738 -4.74 6.63 26.81
N VAL A 739 -4.27 7.82 26.48
CA VAL A 739 -3.13 8.09 25.61
C VAL A 739 -2.10 8.93 26.38
N SER A 740 -0.82 8.67 26.14
CA SER A 740 0.27 9.25 26.94
C SER A 740 0.60 10.70 26.57
N ILE A 741 1.28 11.38 27.49
CA ILE A 741 1.92 12.66 27.26
C ILE A 741 3.44 12.40 27.25
N GLY A 742 4.11 12.65 26.13
CA GLY A 742 5.57 12.57 26.04
C GLY A 742 6.20 13.91 26.46
N VAL A 743 6.77 14.59 25.48
CA VAL A 743 7.38 15.92 25.59
C VAL A 743 6.35 17.01 25.92
N GLY A 744 6.82 18.17 26.38
CA GLY A 744 5.99 19.37 26.54
C GLY A 744 5.02 19.36 27.72
N ALA A 745 5.09 18.35 28.61
CA ALA A 745 4.23 18.27 29.78
C ALA A 745 4.35 19.53 30.66
N HIS A 746 3.22 20.01 31.21
CA HIS A 746 3.21 21.19 32.08
C HIS A 746 4.12 21.04 33.31
N ASP A 747 4.20 19.83 33.85
CA ASP A 747 5.07 19.45 34.95
C ASP A 747 5.70 18.10 34.62
N GLN A 748 6.98 18.14 34.25
CA GLN A 748 7.74 16.98 33.77
C GLN A 748 7.88 15.85 34.81
N ASP A 749 7.73 16.16 36.10
CA ASP A 749 7.86 15.20 37.18
C ASP A 749 6.49 14.70 37.70
N LEU A 750 5.37 15.25 37.22
CA LEU A 750 4.03 14.81 37.58
C LEU A 750 3.55 13.71 36.62
N LEU A 751 3.26 12.53 37.15
CA LEU A 751 2.86 11.35 36.35
C LEU A 751 1.42 10.90 36.66
N GLY A 752 0.87 10.06 35.78
CA GLY A 752 -0.47 9.49 35.93
C GLY A 752 -1.58 10.47 35.56
N SER A 753 -2.80 10.20 36.05
CA SER A 753 -4.03 10.93 35.70
C SER A 753 -4.04 12.44 35.99
N ALA A 754 -3.03 12.99 36.66
CA ALA A 754 -2.90 14.41 36.92
C ALA A 754 -1.98 15.13 35.91
N ARG A 755 -1.31 14.37 35.05
CA ARG A 755 -0.38 14.88 34.05
C ARG A 755 -1.17 15.54 32.91
N THR A 756 -0.71 16.71 32.49
CA THR A 756 -1.40 17.54 31.48
C THR A 756 -0.43 18.15 30.48
N HIS A 757 -0.96 18.44 29.30
CA HIS A 757 -0.25 19.06 28.16
C HIS A 757 -1.13 20.17 27.57
N PRO A 758 -0.57 21.29 27.08
CA PRO A 758 -1.34 22.42 26.54
C PRO A 758 -2.34 22.04 25.44
N GLU A 759 -2.02 21.03 24.64
CA GLU A 759 -2.79 20.60 23.46
C GLU A 759 -3.55 19.27 23.70
N GLY A 760 -3.59 18.81 24.96
CA GLY A 760 -4.01 17.44 25.28
C GLY A 760 -2.90 16.41 25.02
N PRO A 761 -3.14 15.12 25.31
CA PRO A 761 -2.18 14.06 25.05
C PRO A 761 -1.82 13.95 23.57
N THR A 762 -0.52 13.83 23.28
CA THR A 762 0.02 13.82 21.91
C THR A 762 0.50 12.43 21.47
N VAL A 763 0.77 11.51 22.41
CA VAL A 763 1.22 10.16 22.06
C VAL A 763 0.03 9.38 21.48
N PRO A 764 0.19 8.76 20.29
CA PRO A 764 -0.94 8.26 19.50
C PRO A 764 -1.63 7.01 20.04
N ARG A 765 -1.02 6.34 21.02
CA ARG A 765 -1.51 5.07 21.59
C ARG A 765 -1.28 5.02 23.09
N ASN A 766 -2.00 4.12 23.74
CA ASN A 766 -1.83 3.80 25.14
C ASN A 766 -0.41 3.22 25.41
N ALA A 767 0.21 3.60 26.52
CA ALA A 767 1.52 3.05 26.91
C ALA A 767 1.38 1.61 27.42
N GLN A 768 2.00 0.66 26.71
CA GLN A 768 2.00 -0.74 27.12
C GLN A 768 2.81 -0.96 28.41
N SER A 769 2.39 -1.93 29.23
CA SER A 769 3.14 -2.29 30.44
C SER A 769 4.54 -2.83 30.11
N THR A 770 5.53 -2.40 30.89
CA THR A 770 6.89 -2.98 30.89
C THR A 770 7.00 -4.30 31.67
N PHE A 771 5.95 -4.70 32.39
CA PHE A 771 5.94 -5.97 33.11
C PHE A 771 5.86 -7.13 32.13
N ASN A 772 6.64 -8.19 32.39
CA ASN A 772 6.61 -9.44 31.63
C ASN A 772 6.94 -9.30 30.14
N VAL A 773 7.48 -8.16 29.69
CA VAL A 773 7.81 -7.93 28.27
C VAL A 773 8.85 -8.89 27.73
N ALA A 774 9.64 -9.51 28.61
CA ALA A 774 10.65 -10.49 28.27
C ALA A 774 10.09 -11.77 27.62
N PHE A 775 8.78 -12.03 27.73
CA PHE A 775 8.13 -13.23 27.19
C PHE A 775 7.61 -13.06 25.76
N TYR A 776 7.49 -11.82 25.27
CA TYR A 776 7.23 -11.58 23.85
C TYR A 776 8.42 -12.10 23.03
N ASN A 777 8.10 -12.86 21.99
CA ASN A 777 9.14 -13.47 21.14
C ASN A 777 8.84 -13.38 19.64
N GLN A 778 7.65 -12.91 19.27
CA GLN A 778 7.26 -12.70 17.88
C GLN A 778 7.28 -11.22 17.53
N VAL A 779 6.56 -10.38 18.27
CA VAL A 779 6.33 -8.98 17.89
C VAL A 779 6.17 -8.05 19.11
N LEU A 780 6.54 -6.77 18.95
CA LEU A 780 6.29 -5.69 19.90
C LEU A 780 5.56 -4.50 19.26
N PHE A 781 5.08 -3.58 20.10
CA PHE A 781 4.08 -2.55 19.79
C PHE A 781 2.70 -3.14 19.43
N TYR A 782 1.68 -2.28 19.35
CA TYR A 782 0.32 -2.69 18.97
C TYR A 782 0.18 -3.05 17.48
N ASP A 783 1.00 -2.48 16.59
CA ASP A 783 1.03 -2.75 15.14
C ASP A 783 2.11 -3.77 14.73
N GLY A 784 2.92 -4.25 15.67
CA GLY A 784 3.95 -5.23 15.38
C GLY A 784 5.14 -4.68 14.61
N ARG A 785 5.39 -3.38 14.63
CA ARG A 785 6.48 -2.77 13.85
C ARG A 785 7.88 -3.28 14.21
N ILE A 786 8.01 -3.97 15.34
CA ILE A 786 9.21 -4.74 15.68
C ILE A 786 8.85 -6.22 15.69
N GLU A 787 9.54 -7.00 14.85
CA GLU A 787 9.13 -8.36 14.51
C GLU A 787 10.33 -9.29 14.39
N ASN A 788 10.23 -10.47 15.00
CA ASN A 788 11.19 -11.55 14.87
C ASN A 788 10.91 -12.38 13.63
N LEU A 789 11.66 -12.13 12.55
CA LEU A 789 11.45 -12.81 11.27
C LEU A 789 11.55 -14.34 11.38
N GLY A 790 12.34 -14.84 12.35
CA GLY A 790 12.54 -16.26 12.66
C GLY A 790 11.33 -17.03 13.16
N LYS A 791 10.28 -16.31 13.57
CA LYS A 791 9.06 -16.91 14.12
C LYS A 791 7.82 -16.54 13.31
N THR A 792 7.85 -15.41 12.61
CA THR A 792 6.66 -14.85 11.98
C THR A 792 6.64 -14.99 10.46
N LEU A 793 7.79 -15.12 9.76
CA LEU A 793 7.80 -15.31 8.31
C LEU A 793 7.57 -16.78 7.92
N SER A 794 6.30 -17.13 7.68
CA SER A 794 5.95 -18.15 6.67
C SER A 794 5.67 -17.47 5.33
N LEU A 795 6.70 -16.88 4.72
CA LEU A 795 6.71 -16.56 3.30
C LEU A 795 7.57 -17.60 2.60
N LYS A 796 7.03 -18.80 2.34
CA LYS A 796 7.47 -19.70 1.27
C LYS A 796 6.62 -20.95 1.17
N GLY A 797 5.96 -21.12 0.03
CA GLY A 797 5.88 -22.43 -0.61
C GLY A 797 7.28 -22.81 -1.12
N SER A 798 8.12 -23.34 -0.23
CA SER A 798 9.22 -24.23 -0.59
C SER A 798 9.63 -25.02 0.64
N ASP A 799 9.34 -26.31 0.57
CA ASP A 799 9.76 -27.33 1.51
C ASP A 799 11.30 -27.45 1.42
N ASP A 800 12.03 -27.22 2.52
CA ASP A 800 12.87 -28.27 3.11
C ASP A 800 13.72 -27.80 4.31
N HIS A 801 13.75 -28.71 5.30
CA HIS A 801 14.84 -29.07 6.21
C HIS A 801 15.59 -28.01 7.02
N GLY A 802 15.38 -28.09 8.33
CA GLY A 802 16.13 -27.31 9.32
C GLY A 802 17.58 -27.76 9.54
N THR A 803 18.38 -26.80 10.01
CA THR A 803 19.25 -26.88 11.19
C THR A 803 19.83 -25.49 11.48
N ASP A 804 19.99 -25.21 12.77
CA ASP A 804 20.88 -24.23 13.41
C ASP A 804 20.40 -22.77 13.59
N GLY A 805 20.63 -22.28 14.82
CA GLY A 805 19.97 -21.14 15.44
C GLY A 805 20.47 -19.75 15.01
N LEU A 806 19.63 -18.75 15.31
CA LEU A 806 19.95 -17.32 15.31
C LEU A 806 20.40 -16.69 13.98
N GLN A 807 19.78 -17.02 12.85
CA GLN A 807 19.90 -16.23 11.60
C GLN A 807 18.57 -15.99 10.87
N GLN A 808 17.54 -15.58 11.61
CA GLN A 808 16.42 -14.84 11.03
C GLN A 808 16.21 -13.64 11.96
N GLY A 809 16.77 -12.49 11.59
CA GLY A 809 16.94 -11.32 12.46
C GLY A 809 15.63 -10.62 12.85
N ILE A 810 15.74 -9.42 13.44
CA ILE A 810 14.60 -8.61 13.87
C ILE A 810 14.37 -7.51 12.84
N ARG A 811 13.13 -7.35 12.35
CA ARG A 811 12.70 -6.21 11.55
C ARG A 811 12.32 -5.06 12.47
N THR A 812 12.64 -3.83 12.06
CA THR A 812 12.25 -2.60 12.74
C THR A 812 11.74 -1.54 11.74
N PRO A 813 11.17 -0.41 12.19
CA PRO A 813 10.82 0.72 11.30
C PRO A 813 11.96 1.31 10.46
N ASP A 814 13.22 1.04 10.81
CA ASP A 814 14.42 1.49 10.08
C ASP A 814 14.83 0.51 8.96
N SER A 815 14.01 -0.52 8.72
CA SER A 815 14.21 -1.53 7.67
C SER A 815 12.91 -1.74 6.88
N LEU A 816 13.04 -2.16 5.62
CA LEU A 816 11.91 -2.53 4.79
C LEU A 816 11.12 -3.69 5.42
N PHE A 817 9.85 -3.80 5.06
CA PHE A 817 9.01 -4.87 5.57
C PHE A 817 9.56 -6.26 5.16
N GLY A 818 9.66 -7.17 6.13
CA GLY A 818 10.23 -8.51 5.92
C GLY A 818 11.76 -8.56 5.88
N GLU A 819 12.47 -7.44 6.08
CA GLU A 819 13.93 -7.39 6.14
C GLU A 819 14.43 -7.24 7.58
N ALA A 820 15.55 -7.89 7.89
CA ALA A 820 16.18 -7.76 9.20
C ALA A 820 16.95 -6.46 9.27
N ASP A 821 16.72 -5.70 10.35
CA ASP A 821 17.51 -4.54 10.68
C ASP A 821 18.82 -5.00 11.34
N PRO A 822 19.99 -4.69 10.74
CA PRO A 822 21.29 -5.08 11.28
C PRO A 822 21.61 -4.44 12.65
N GLU A 823 20.94 -3.34 12.99
CA GLU A 823 21.14 -2.58 14.23
C GLU A 823 20.08 -2.90 15.30
N ALA A 824 19.15 -3.83 15.04
CA ALA A 824 18.05 -4.17 15.95
C ALA A 824 18.52 -4.66 17.34
N GLY A 825 19.76 -5.10 17.47
CA GLY A 825 20.31 -5.64 18.72
C GLY A 825 19.97 -7.10 18.95
N ALA A 826 20.14 -7.56 20.20
CA ALA A 826 20.11 -8.98 20.53
C ALA A 826 18.71 -9.57 20.80
N ASP A 827 17.71 -8.71 21.06
CA ASP A 827 16.34 -9.12 21.37
C ASP A 827 15.34 -8.01 21.01
N LEU A 828 14.05 -8.35 21.00
CA LEU A 828 12.98 -7.44 20.61
C LEU A 828 12.94 -6.17 21.49
N ILE A 829 13.31 -6.26 22.77
CA ILE A 829 13.26 -5.13 23.70
C ILE A 829 14.42 -4.17 23.44
N ALA A 830 15.60 -4.69 23.09
CA ALA A 830 16.72 -3.87 22.62
C ALA A 830 16.33 -3.11 21.35
N ALA A 831 15.67 -3.78 20.40
CA ALA A 831 15.15 -3.13 19.20
C ALA A 831 14.13 -2.03 19.56
N GLN A 832 13.17 -2.34 20.43
CA GLN A 832 12.11 -1.41 20.86
C GLN A 832 12.65 -0.15 21.52
N SER A 833 13.70 -0.28 22.32
CA SER A 833 14.29 0.83 23.07
C SER A 833 14.88 1.94 22.19
N ARG A 834 15.01 1.71 20.87
CA ARG A 834 15.58 2.66 19.91
C ARG A 834 14.58 3.68 19.36
N PHE A 835 13.27 3.43 19.48
CA PHE A 835 12.25 4.21 18.74
C PHE A 835 11.57 5.34 19.54
N PRO A 836 11.28 5.20 20.86
CA PRO A 836 10.68 6.30 21.61
C PRO A 836 11.52 7.59 21.56
N VAL A 837 12.86 7.45 21.57
CA VAL A 837 13.83 8.55 21.52
C VAL A 837 13.88 9.29 20.18
N THR A 838 13.27 8.74 19.12
CA THR A 838 13.20 9.36 17.79
C THR A 838 11.81 9.87 17.44
N SER A 839 10.81 9.55 18.25
CA SER A 839 9.42 9.97 18.07
C SER A 839 9.22 11.38 18.62
N GLN A 840 8.64 12.28 17.79
CA GLN A 840 8.41 13.69 18.13
C GLN A 840 7.53 13.83 19.36
N ASP A 841 6.42 13.10 19.39
CA ASP A 841 5.41 13.15 20.45
C ASP A 841 5.83 12.44 21.74
N GLU A 842 6.87 11.59 21.69
CA GLU A 842 7.31 10.78 22.83
C GLU A 842 8.50 11.42 23.55
N MET A 843 9.72 11.31 22.99
CA MET A 843 10.93 11.75 23.68
C MET A 843 11.84 12.65 22.83
N ARG A 844 11.69 12.71 21.50
CA ARG A 844 12.57 13.53 20.66
C ARG A 844 12.30 15.02 20.82
N GLY A 845 11.03 15.41 20.77
CA GLY A 845 10.66 16.81 20.55
C GLY A 845 10.71 17.22 19.08
N PHE A 846 10.30 18.45 18.82
CA PHE A 846 10.14 19.01 17.47
C PHE A 846 11.40 19.72 16.94
N GLU A 847 12.32 20.12 17.83
CA GLU A 847 13.52 20.89 17.46
C GLU A 847 14.78 20.01 17.37
N PHE A 848 14.92 19.02 18.26
CA PHE A 848 16.13 18.21 18.35
C PHE A 848 16.29 17.27 17.15
N GLU A 849 17.34 17.53 16.33
CA GLU A 849 17.57 16.82 15.06
C GLU A 849 16.32 16.83 14.16
N ALA A 850 15.62 17.98 14.12
CA ALA A 850 14.46 18.20 13.26
C ALA A 850 14.80 17.96 11.77
N HIS A 851 13.83 17.46 11.01
CA HIS A 851 13.93 17.13 9.57
C HIS A 851 15.04 16.14 9.18
N ARG A 852 15.76 15.56 10.15
CA ARG A 852 16.81 14.56 9.93
C ARG A 852 16.29 13.14 10.21
N PRO A 853 16.88 12.12 9.55
CA PRO A 853 16.51 10.75 9.80
C PRO A 853 16.72 10.30 11.27
N PRO A 854 15.94 9.30 11.75
CA PRO A 854 15.96 8.85 13.15
C PRO A 854 17.37 8.50 13.70
N GLY A 855 18.26 7.97 12.85
CA GLY A 855 19.62 7.61 13.25
C GLY A 855 20.46 8.79 13.75
N TYR A 856 20.21 10.02 13.30
CA TYR A 856 20.92 11.21 13.79
C TYR A 856 20.58 11.51 15.25
N ALA A 857 19.30 11.44 15.62
CA ALA A 857 18.86 11.62 16.99
C ALA A 857 19.52 10.60 17.94
N ARG A 858 19.55 9.32 17.58
CA ARG A 858 20.17 8.27 18.42
C ARG A 858 21.69 8.45 18.58
N ARG A 859 22.39 8.78 17.49
CA ARG A 859 23.84 9.07 17.53
C ARG A 859 24.14 10.30 18.38
N HIS A 860 23.32 11.36 18.27
CA HIS A 860 23.46 12.55 19.09
C HIS A 860 23.24 12.23 20.56
N LEU A 861 22.16 11.52 20.93
CA LEU A 861 21.89 11.14 22.32
C LEU A 861 23.02 10.28 22.93
N ALA A 862 23.58 9.34 22.17
CA ALA A 862 24.77 8.60 22.61
C ALA A 862 25.97 9.53 22.83
N ALA A 863 26.20 10.48 21.93
CA ALA A 863 27.25 11.48 22.03
C ALA A 863 27.07 12.43 23.24
N ARG A 864 25.84 12.79 23.58
CA ARG A 864 25.47 13.57 24.77
C ARG A 864 25.85 12.83 26.04
N LEU A 865 25.40 11.58 26.19
CA LEU A 865 25.76 10.73 27.33
C LEU A 865 27.27 10.52 27.40
N GLY A 866 27.95 10.36 26.25
CA GLY A 866 29.40 10.15 26.17
C GLY A 866 30.26 11.41 26.31
N GLY A 867 29.69 12.60 26.15
CA GLY A 867 30.41 13.87 26.15
C GLY A 867 31.37 14.05 24.96
N TYR A 868 30.98 13.60 23.77
CA TYR A 868 31.78 13.69 22.54
C TYR A 868 30.95 14.25 21.37
N ASP A 869 31.61 14.56 20.23
CA ASP A 869 31.01 15.13 19.01
C ASP A 869 29.94 16.21 19.27
N ALA A 870 28.75 16.06 18.66
CA ALA A 870 27.62 16.99 18.77
C ALA A 870 27.15 17.16 20.21
N GLY A 871 27.13 16.07 21.00
CA GLY A 871 26.70 16.11 22.40
C GLY A 871 27.75 16.60 23.40
N ARG A 872 28.90 17.13 22.93
CA ARG A 872 29.97 17.60 23.82
C ARG A 872 29.54 18.85 24.59
N GLY A 873 29.43 18.71 25.91
CA GLY A 873 29.18 19.83 26.82
C GLY A 873 27.70 20.12 27.06
N GLU A 874 26.80 19.28 26.56
CA GLU A 874 25.35 19.43 26.79
C GLU A 874 24.91 19.06 28.21
N LEU A 875 25.67 18.18 28.89
CA LEU A 875 25.40 17.80 30.26
C LEU A 875 26.32 18.58 31.23
N GLU A 876 25.73 19.34 32.16
CA GLU A 876 26.48 20.09 33.19
C GLU A 876 27.34 19.16 34.07
N ARG A 877 26.80 17.97 34.37
CA ARG A 877 27.46 16.87 35.06
C ARG A 877 27.42 15.65 34.16
N ASN A 878 28.54 14.95 33.98
CA ASN A 878 28.56 13.72 33.21
C ASN A 878 29.40 12.62 33.88
N GLY A 879 28.70 11.70 34.54
CA GLY A 879 29.26 10.50 35.17
C GLY A 879 29.05 9.20 34.40
N TRP A 880 28.47 9.24 33.19
CA TRP A 880 27.99 8.05 32.48
C TRP A 880 29.10 7.06 32.13
N LEU A 881 30.30 7.53 31.78
CA LEU A 881 31.42 6.63 31.44
C LEU A 881 31.78 5.66 32.59
N ALA A 882 31.71 6.11 33.85
CA ALA A 882 31.99 5.24 34.99
C ALA A 882 30.94 4.13 35.14
N GLU A 883 29.67 4.48 34.91
CA GLU A 883 28.54 3.55 34.96
C GLU A 883 28.63 2.49 33.85
N PHE A 884 28.91 2.91 32.61
CA PHE A 884 29.09 1.99 31.49
C PHE A 884 30.29 1.06 31.69
N ARG A 885 31.43 1.58 32.17
CA ARG A 885 32.61 0.74 32.47
C ARG A 885 32.31 -0.32 33.52
N SER A 886 31.54 0.04 34.54
CA SER A 886 31.11 -0.87 35.60
C SER A 886 30.18 -1.96 35.06
N ALA A 887 29.15 -1.57 34.31
CA ALA A 887 28.12 -2.48 33.80
C ALA A 887 28.68 -3.49 32.80
N PHE A 888 29.48 -3.02 31.84
CA PHE A 888 30.09 -3.84 30.79
C PHE A 888 31.41 -4.50 31.21
N ARG A 889 31.91 -4.22 32.42
CA ARG A 889 33.22 -4.67 32.92
C ARG A 889 34.36 -4.42 31.91
N ASN A 890 34.31 -3.25 31.27
CA ASN A 890 35.19 -2.88 30.18
C ASN A 890 35.78 -1.50 30.47
N SER A 891 37.08 -1.31 30.26
CA SER A 891 37.79 -0.05 30.51
C SER A 891 37.92 0.86 29.29
N GLY A 892 37.15 0.61 28.23
CA GLY A 892 37.09 1.41 27.00
C GLY A 892 36.82 2.90 27.24
N ASP A 893 36.99 3.68 26.19
CA ASP A 893 36.65 5.11 26.21
C ASP A 893 35.13 5.34 26.04
N ALA A 894 34.70 6.60 26.13
CA ALA A 894 33.29 6.94 26.01
C ALA A 894 32.68 6.55 24.67
N ARG A 895 33.39 6.77 23.55
CA ARG A 895 32.88 6.48 22.21
C ARG A 895 32.66 4.98 21.97
N SER A 896 33.56 4.14 22.48
CA SER A 896 33.45 2.69 22.33
C SER A 896 32.40 2.06 23.26
N LEU A 897 32.13 2.65 24.43
CA LEU A 897 31.20 2.09 25.41
C LEU A 897 29.81 2.69 25.38
N ILE A 898 29.69 3.99 25.15
CA ILE A 898 28.42 4.73 25.17
C ILE A 898 28.02 4.93 23.71
N ASN A 899 27.42 3.89 23.14
CA ASN A 899 26.89 3.88 21.78
C ASN A 899 25.44 3.37 21.82
N GLU A 900 24.73 3.53 20.71
CA GLU A 900 23.32 3.13 20.56
C GLU A 900 23.08 1.68 21.00
N THR A 901 23.91 0.74 20.51
CA THR A 901 23.78 -0.69 20.81
C THR A 901 23.88 -0.98 22.30
N ASN A 902 24.85 -0.39 23.00
CA ASN A 902 25.06 -0.61 24.43
C ASN A 902 23.99 0.07 25.29
N ILE A 903 23.49 1.24 24.88
CA ILE A 903 22.36 1.91 25.53
C ILE A 903 21.11 1.02 25.43
N ALA A 904 20.78 0.55 24.22
CA ALA A 904 19.65 -0.34 23.98
C ALA A 904 19.77 -1.67 24.76
N ALA A 905 20.97 -2.26 24.82
CA ALA A 905 21.22 -3.48 25.57
C ALA A 905 21.01 -3.29 27.09
N ALA A 906 21.43 -2.16 27.66
CA ALA A 906 21.21 -1.84 29.06
C ALA A 906 19.72 -1.63 29.36
N LEU A 907 19.01 -0.84 28.53
CA LEU A 907 17.56 -0.65 28.65
C LEU A 907 16.79 -1.96 28.55
N SER A 908 17.19 -2.85 27.62
CA SER A 908 16.60 -4.19 27.49
C SER A 908 16.80 -5.03 28.75
N ALA A 909 18.02 -5.07 29.30
CA ALA A 909 18.29 -5.84 30.52
C ALA A 909 17.43 -5.38 31.71
N TYR A 910 17.20 -4.08 31.87
CA TYR A 910 16.32 -3.54 32.91
C TYR A 910 14.86 -3.97 32.69
N GLN A 911 14.32 -3.73 31.51
CA GLN A 911 12.91 -4.05 31.20
C GLN A 911 12.64 -5.57 31.31
N ARG A 912 13.56 -6.40 30.79
CA ARG A 912 13.45 -7.86 30.86
C ARG A 912 13.56 -8.43 32.28
N SER A 913 14.08 -7.65 33.23
CA SER A 913 14.14 -8.07 34.64
C SER A 913 12.81 -7.97 35.39
N GLN A 914 11.78 -7.34 34.80
CA GLN A 914 10.47 -7.14 35.41
C GLN A 914 9.56 -8.37 35.20
N VAL A 915 9.97 -9.51 35.78
CA VAL A 915 9.21 -10.77 35.72
C VAL A 915 8.28 -10.86 36.93
N LEU A 916 6.98 -10.66 36.68
CA LEU A 916 5.90 -10.54 37.68
C LEU A 916 4.77 -11.50 37.28
N VAL A 917 4.96 -12.79 37.54
CA VAL A 917 4.12 -13.90 37.08
C VAL A 917 3.65 -14.82 38.22
N ASP A 918 3.86 -14.46 39.49
CA ASP A 918 3.41 -15.20 40.67
C ASP A 918 1.90 -14.95 40.95
N THR A 919 1.05 -15.35 40.00
CA THR A 919 -0.39 -15.07 40.03
C THR A 919 -1.21 -16.12 40.80
N PRO A 920 -2.38 -15.77 41.36
CA PRO A 920 -3.31 -16.75 41.91
C PRO A 920 -3.74 -17.84 40.91
N TRP A 921 -3.90 -17.50 39.63
CA TRP A 921 -4.18 -18.48 38.58
C TRP A 921 -3.04 -19.48 38.39
N ARG A 922 -1.78 -19.01 38.38
CA ARG A 922 -0.61 -19.91 38.32
C ARG A 922 -0.61 -20.88 39.49
N ALA A 923 -0.82 -20.41 40.72
CA ALA A 923 -0.89 -21.28 41.89
C ALA A 923 -2.01 -22.32 41.76
N TYR A 924 -3.16 -21.93 41.18
CA TYR A 924 -4.26 -22.85 40.88
C TYR A 924 -3.87 -23.93 39.86
N VAL A 925 -3.26 -23.55 38.74
CA VAL A 925 -2.77 -24.48 37.70
C VAL A 925 -1.73 -25.45 38.27
N GLN A 926 -0.90 -24.98 39.22
CA GLN A 926 0.10 -25.79 39.92
C GLN A 926 -0.46 -26.67 41.05
N GLY A 927 -1.79 -26.68 41.22
CA GLY A 927 -2.49 -27.62 42.10
C GLY A 927 -3.00 -27.03 43.42
N ASN A 928 -2.85 -25.74 43.67
CA ASN A 928 -3.48 -25.06 44.81
C ASN A 928 -4.91 -24.63 44.46
N GLU A 929 -5.88 -25.54 44.60
CA GLU A 929 -7.28 -25.30 44.22
C GLU A 929 -7.98 -24.19 45.03
N ASP A 930 -7.41 -23.83 46.17
CA ASP A 930 -7.88 -22.75 47.04
C ASP A 930 -7.29 -21.38 46.67
N ALA A 931 -6.38 -21.32 45.69
CA ALA A 931 -5.77 -20.07 45.24
C ALA A 931 -6.78 -19.09 44.61
N ILE A 932 -7.88 -19.59 44.07
CA ILE A 932 -8.94 -18.78 43.45
C ILE A 932 -10.33 -19.17 43.97
N ALA A 933 -11.22 -18.18 44.08
CA ALA A 933 -12.59 -18.38 44.56
C ALA A 933 -13.52 -18.96 43.46
N GLN A 934 -14.76 -19.28 43.85
CA GLN A 934 -15.76 -19.88 42.94
C GLN A 934 -16.14 -19.01 41.72
N SER A 935 -16.18 -17.67 41.88
CA SER A 935 -16.50 -16.75 40.78
C SER A 935 -15.43 -16.79 39.67
N PRO A 936 -14.13 -16.60 39.99
CA PRO A 936 -13.04 -16.85 39.03
C PRO A 936 -13.05 -18.25 38.40
N LYS A 937 -13.40 -19.32 39.15
CA LYS A 937 -13.50 -20.66 38.56
C LYS A 937 -14.55 -20.73 37.44
N ARG A 938 -15.74 -20.12 37.64
CA ARG A 938 -16.76 -20.01 36.58
C ARG A 938 -16.30 -19.12 35.42
N GLY A 939 -15.62 -18.02 35.72
CA GLY A 939 -15.03 -17.12 34.73
C GLY A 939 -14.00 -17.82 33.84
N ALA A 940 -13.13 -18.63 34.42
CA ALA A 940 -12.15 -19.43 33.70
C ALA A 940 -12.82 -20.44 32.75
N LEU A 941 -13.89 -21.12 33.19
CA LEU A 941 -14.65 -22.01 32.31
C LEU A 941 -15.20 -21.25 31.08
N LEU A 942 -15.83 -20.09 31.31
CA LEU A 942 -16.34 -19.26 30.23
C LEU A 942 -15.21 -18.77 29.31
N PHE A 943 -14.08 -18.37 29.87
CA PHE A 943 -12.94 -17.83 29.12
C PHE A 943 -12.34 -18.84 28.13
N PHE A 944 -12.15 -20.09 28.57
CA PHE A 944 -11.48 -21.12 27.77
C PHE A 944 -12.42 -21.92 26.86
N GLN A 945 -13.72 -22.00 27.19
CA GLN A 945 -14.69 -22.70 26.35
C GLN A 945 -15.09 -21.87 25.12
N SER A 946 -15.33 -22.53 23.99
CA SER A 946 -15.87 -21.89 22.78
C SER A 946 -17.32 -21.44 22.99
N ASP A 947 -17.81 -20.56 22.12
CA ASP A 947 -19.23 -20.16 22.12
C ASP A 947 -20.17 -21.36 21.89
N ASP A 948 -19.78 -22.31 21.04
CA ASP A 948 -20.52 -23.56 20.80
C ASP A 948 -20.69 -24.40 22.08
N ASP A 949 -19.72 -24.32 22.99
CA ASP A 949 -19.73 -24.99 24.30
C ASP A 949 -20.34 -24.12 25.42
N GLY A 950 -20.89 -22.94 25.08
CA GLY A 950 -21.51 -22.00 26.02
C GLY A 950 -20.53 -21.06 26.74
N GLY A 951 -19.30 -20.97 26.24
CA GLY A 951 -18.26 -20.05 26.70
C GLY A 951 -18.17 -18.75 25.90
N ALA A 952 -17.06 -18.06 26.07
CA ALA A 952 -16.73 -16.77 25.45
C ALA A 952 -15.62 -16.88 24.40
N GLY A 953 -14.97 -18.04 24.28
CA GLY A 953 -13.92 -18.29 23.29
C GLY A 953 -12.68 -17.40 23.42
N CYS A 954 -12.48 -16.71 24.54
CA CYS A 954 -11.40 -15.72 24.72
C CYS A 954 -10.00 -16.34 24.52
N ALA A 955 -9.83 -17.60 24.94
CA ALA A 955 -8.58 -18.33 24.81
C ALA A 955 -8.16 -18.65 23.37
N THR A 956 -9.01 -18.36 22.37
CA THR A 956 -8.67 -18.50 20.94
C THR A 956 -7.53 -17.54 20.56
N CYS A 957 -7.56 -16.31 21.08
CA CYS A 957 -6.50 -15.31 20.88
C CYS A 957 -5.65 -15.16 22.15
N HIS A 958 -6.28 -15.12 23.33
CA HIS A 958 -5.57 -15.02 24.61
C HIS A 958 -5.14 -16.41 25.11
N SER A 959 -4.24 -17.04 24.37
CA SER A 959 -3.86 -18.45 24.54
C SER A 959 -2.59 -18.65 25.39
N GLY A 960 -2.42 -19.87 25.89
CA GLY A 960 -1.23 -20.30 26.65
C GLY A 960 -1.05 -19.62 28.02
N ASP A 961 0.07 -19.91 28.68
CA ASP A 961 0.38 -19.37 30.02
C ASP A 961 0.73 -17.86 30.00
N PHE A 962 1.02 -17.30 28.82
CA PHE A 962 1.25 -15.85 28.62
C PHE A 962 -0.01 -15.11 28.14
N PHE A 963 -1.14 -15.80 27.94
CA PHE A 963 -2.44 -15.20 27.57
C PHE A 963 -2.40 -14.31 26.31
N THR A 964 -1.64 -14.72 25.30
CA THR A 964 -1.56 -14.06 24.01
C THR A 964 -1.03 -15.02 22.95
N ASP A 965 -1.59 -14.93 21.74
CA ASP A 965 -1.10 -15.56 20.52
C ASP A 965 -0.07 -14.69 19.78
N GLU A 966 0.14 -13.44 20.24
CA GLU A 966 0.89 -12.37 19.59
C GLU A 966 0.41 -12.04 18.15
N GLN A 967 -0.79 -12.49 17.75
CA GLN A 967 -1.35 -12.26 16.42
C GLN A 967 -2.13 -10.93 16.35
N PHE A 968 -2.50 -10.52 15.14
CA PHE A 968 -3.21 -9.27 14.87
C PHE A 968 -4.67 -9.52 14.56
N HIS A 969 -5.57 -8.80 15.23
CA HIS A 969 -7.02 -8.96 15.06
C HIS A 969 -7.72 -7.61 14.96
N VAL A 970 -8.75 -7.53 14.13
CA VAL A 970 -9.63 -6.36 14.05
C VAL A 970 -10.68 -6.45 15.17
N LEU A 971 -10.49 -5.70 16.24
CA LEU A 971 -11.44 -5.61 17.36
C LEU A 971 -12.43 -4.43 17.22
N ALA A 972 -12.11 -3.47 16.34
CA ALA A 972 -12.90 -2.26 16.11
C ALA A 972 -13.21 -1.47 17.39
N LEU A 973 -12.16 -1.19 18.19
CA LEU A 973 -12.26 -0.33 19.37
C LEU A 973 -12.66 1.11 18.98
N PRO A 974 -13.33 1.87 19.88
CA PRO A 974 -13.51 3.29 19.68
C PRO A 974 -12.15 3.98 19.50
N GLN A 975 -11.89 4.56 18.33
CA GLN A 975 -10.63 5.23 18.00
C GLN A 975 -10.56 6.60 18.68
N VAL A 976 -9.84 6.71 19.79
CA VAL A 976 -9.69 7.96 20.59
C VAL A 976 -8.28 8.54 20.50
N GLY A 977 -8.12 9.81 20.86
CA GLY A 977 -6.82 10.49 20.87
C GLY A 977 -6.43 11.04 19.50
N PRO A 978 -5.15 11.40 19.31
CA PRO A 978 -4.68 11.99 18.05
C PRO A 978 -4.56 10.96 16.92
N GLY A 979 -4.71 9.67 17.20
CA GLY A 979 -4.51 8.60 16.21
C GLY A 979 -3.10 8.59 15.66
N LYS A 980 -2.84 7.86 14.58
CA LYS A 980 -1.50 7.70 14.01
C LYS A 980 -1.26 8.62 12.80
N GLU A 981 -2.11 9.63 12.65
CA GLU A 981 -2.14 10.56 11.53
C GLU A 981 -2.30 9.86 10.17
N ASP A 982 -2.93 8.67 10.17
CA ASP A 982 -3.24 7.98 8.93
C ASP A 982 -4.40 8.68 8.22
N GLY A 983 -4.11 9.22 7.04
CA GLY A 983 -5.08 9.95 6.24
C GLY A 983 -5.56 11.27 6.85
N ARG A 984 -6.45 11.95 6.12
CA ARG A 984 -7.02 13.27 6.51
C ARG A 984 -7.71 13.30 7.89
N PHE A 985 -8.17 12.16 8.40
CA PHE A 985 -8.96 12.09 9.65
C PHE A 985 -8.18 11.51 10.83
N HIS A 986 -6.84 11.56 10.74
CA HIS A 986 -5.92 11.08 11.78
C HIS A 986 -6.31 9.69 12.31
N ASP A 987 -6.55 8.76 11.40
CA ASP A 987 -6.94 7.40 11.75
C ASP A 987 -5.73 6.63 12.33
N ASP A 988 -5.98 5.44 12.85
CA ASP A 988 -4.94 4.48 13.19
C ASP A 988 -5.21 3.16 12.47
N PHE A 989 -4.48 2.95 11.38
CA PHE A 989 -4.61 1.77 10.53
C PHE A 989 -4.03 0.49 11.16
N GLY A 990 -3.38 0.58 12.32
CA GLY A 990 -2.83 -0.57 13.02
C GLY A 990 -1.74 -1.28 12.21
N ARG A 991 -1.83 -2.61 12.11
CA ARG A 991 -0.85 -3.47 11.42
C ARG A 991 -0.68 -3.14 9.94
N PHE A 992 -1.70 -2.60 9.27
CA PHE A 992 -1.62 -2.21 7.86
C PHE A 992 -0.50 -1.21 7.59
N ARG A 993 -0.19 -0.29 8.51
CA ARG A 993 0.94 0.64 8.37
C ARG A 993 2.28 -0.07 8.15
N GLU A 994 2.40 -1.26 8.74
CA GLU A 994 3.64 -2.04 8.70
C GLU A 994 3.62 -3.08 7.58
N SER A 995 2.48 -3.73 7.33
CA SER A 995 2.39 -4.80 6.34
C SER A 995 1.96 -4.34 4.95
N GLY A 996 1.21 -3.25 4.83
CA GLY A 996 0.57 -2.84 3.58
C GLY A 996 -0.45 -3.86 3.05
N LYS A 997 -0.97 -4.77 3.89
CA LYS A 997 -1.91 -5.82 3.48
C LYS A 997 -3.35 -5.42 3.79
N PRO A 998 -4.27 -5.39 2.82
CA PRO A 998 -5.68 -5.03 3.03
C PRO A 998 -6.39 -5.72 4.20
N VAL A 999 -6.04 -6.98 4.50
CA VAL A 999 -6.64 -7.77 5.59
C VAL A 999 -6.22 -7.29 6.99
N ASP A 1000 -5.08 -6.60 7.10
CA ASP A 1000 -4.49 -6.12 8.36
C ASP A 1000 -4.97 -4.72 8.76
N LEU A 1001 -5.83 -4.08 7.95
CA LEU A 1001 -6.37 -2.76 8.24
C LEU A 1001 -7.18 -2.79 9.54
N TYR A 1002 -6.80 -1.93 10.50
CA TYR A 1002 -7.33 -1.86 11.87
C TYR A 1002 -7.05 -3.09 12.74
N ALA A 1003 -6.10 -3.94 12.34
CA ALA A 1003 -5.70 -5.08 13.15
C ALA A 1003 -4.61 -4.65 14.15
N PHE A 1004 -4.78 -5.07 15.41
CA PHE A 1004 -3.81 -4.80 16.48
C PHE A 1004 -3.43 -6.10 17.18
N ARG A 1005 -2.20 -6.13 17.69
CA ARG A 1005 -1.63 -7.28 18.38
C ARG A 1005 -2.43 -7.62 19.64
N THR A 1006 -2.75 -8.89 19.84
CA THR A 1006 -3.29 -9.40 21.11
C THR A 1006 -2.30 -9.12 22.26
N PRO A 1007 -2.64 -8.28 23.26
CA PRO A 1007 -1.77 -8.09 24.42
C PRO A 1007 -1.87 -9.29 25.39
N THR A 1008 -0.84 -9.50 26.20
CA THR A 1008 -0.93 -10.42 27.35
C THR A 1008 -1.98 -9.92 28.36
N LEU A 1009 -2.66 -10.85 29.03
CA LEU A 1009 -3.59 -10.55 30.13
C LEU A 1009 -2.95 -10.69 31.52
N LEU A 1010 -1.66 -11.04 31.62
CA LEU A 1010 -0.98 -11.03 32.91
C LEU A 1010 -0.90 -9.59 33.45
N ASN A 1011 -1.24 -9.43 34.73
CA ASN A 1011 -1.32 -8.14 35.42
C ASN A 1011 -2.35 -7.15 34.85
N VAL A 1012 -3.29 -7.60 34.01
CA VAL A 1012 -4.24 -6.73 33.32
C VAL A 1012 -5.06 -5.84 34.26
N GLU A 1013 -5.25 -6.23 35.52
CA GLU A 1013 -5.95 -5.39 36.52
C GLU A 1013 -5.34 -4.01 36.75
N VAL A 1014 -4.01 -3.86 36.60
CA VAL A 1014 -3.29 -2.61 36.93
C VAL A 1014 -2.74 -1.88 35.70
N THR A 1015 -3.02 -2.39 34.50
CA THR A 1015 -2.47 -1.84 33.23
C THR A 1015 -3.52 -1.08 32.42
N GLY A 1016 -4.66 -0.73 33.03
CA GLY A 1016 -5.66 0.12 32.41
C GLY A 1016 -5.21 1.59 32.30
N PRO A 1017 -5.89 2.43 31.51
CA PRO A 1017 -7.04 2.13 30.64
C PRO A 1017 -6.75 1.12 29.51
N TYR A 1018 -7.80 0.53 28.92
CA TYR A 1018 -7.70 -0.64 28.04
C TYR A 1018 -8.02 -0.31 26.57
N GLY A 1019 -7.34 -1.01 25.67
CA GLY A 1019 -7.38 -0.79 24.21
C GLY A 1019 -6.03 -0.33 23.70
N HIS A 1020 -5.82 -0.30 22.38
CA HIS A 1020 -4.57 0.24 21.81
C HIS A 1020 -4.41 1.74 22.09
N ASP A 1021 -5.50 2.43 22.38
CA ASP A 1021 -5.64 3.87 22.64
C ASP A 1021 -6.27 4.17 24.01
N GLY A 1022 -6.47 3.14 24.84
CA GLY A 1022 -7.00 3.29 26.20
C GLY A 1022 -8.45 3.78 26.25
N ALA A 1023 -9.27 3.47 25.23
CA ALA A 1023 -10.68 3.84 25.17
C ALA A 1023 -11.52 3.39 26.37
N TYR A 1024 -11.21 2.26 27.01
CA TYR A 1024 -12.02 1.73 28.11
C TYR A 1024 -11.34 1.92 29.47
N ALA A 1025 -11.98 2.66 30.39
CA ALA A 1025 -11.47 2.85 31.75
C ALA A 1025 -11.59 1.58 32.63
N THR A 1026 -12.44 0.61 32.26
CA THR A 1026 -12.73 -0.57 33.11
C THR A 1026 -12.56 -1.89 32.38
N LEU A 1027 -12.10 -2.93 33.11
CA LEU A 1027 -12.01 -4.30 32.61
C LEU A 1027 -13.36 -4.82 32.11
N LYS A 1028 -14.45 -4.43 32.79
CA LYS A 1028 -15.80 -4.84 32.41
C LYS A 1028 -16.20 -4.25 31.05
N GLY A 1029 -15.92 -2.97 30.81
CA GLY A 1029 -16.22 -2.29 29.55
C GLY A 1029 -15.50 -2.95 28.37
N ILE A 1030 -14.19 -3.19 28.49
CA ILE A 1030 -13.42 -3.86 27.42
C ILE A 1030 -13.86 -5.31 27.20
N VAL A 1031 -14.23 -6.06 28.25
CA VAL A 1031 -14.81 -7.42 28.09
C VAL A 1031 -16.14 -7.36 27.35
N GLN A 1032 -17.02 -6.39 27.66
CA GLN A 1032 -18.28 -6.22 26.94
C GLN A 1032 -18.06 -5.86 25.46
N HIS A 1033 -17.03 -5.07 25.15
CA HIS A 1033 -16.63 -4.78 23.77
C HIS A 1033 -16.21 -6.04 23.01
N HIS A 1034 -15.37 -6.89 23.60
CA HIS A 1034 -14.95 -8.16 22.98
C HIS A 1034 -16.14 -9.08 22.65
N LEU A 1035 -17.17 -9.09 23.49
CA LEU A 1035 -18.35 -9.92 23.26
C LEU A 1035 -19.22 -9.42 22.11
N ASN A 1036 -19.32 -8.10 21.92
CA ASN A 1036 -20.10 -7.52 20.82
C ASN A 1036 -19.64 -6.08 20.50
N PRO A 1037 -18.65 -5.92 19.59
CA PRO A 1037 -18.08 -4.62 19.27
C PRO A 1037 -19.13 -3.61 18.78
N ALA A 1038 -20.02 -4.02 17.87
CA ALA A 1038 -21.04 -3.14 17.32
C ALA A 1038 -22.02 -2.63 18.39
N ARG A 1039 -22.41 -3.49 19.35
CA ARG A 1039 -23.28 -3.09 20.47
C ARG A 1039 -22.53 -2.17 21.43
N ALA A 1040 -21.28 -2.47 21.75
CA ALA A 1040 -20.47 -1.70 22.68
C ALA A 1040 -20.21 -0.28 22.15
N VAL A 1041 -19.85 -0.14 20.86
CA VAL A 1041 -19.70 1.16 20.20
C VAL A 1041 -21.02 1.95 20.22
N ALA A 1042 -22.15 1.29 19.93
CA ALA A 1042 -23.45 1.96 19.90
C ALA A 1042 -23.93 2.51 21.25
N VAL A 1043 -23.34 2.08 22.37
CA VAL A 1043 -23.65 2.59 23.73
C VAL A 1043 -22.43 3.15 24.44
N TYR A 1044 -21.34 3.40 23.72
CA TYR A 1044 -20.10 3.88 24.28
C TYR A 1044 -20.31 5.26 24.93
N ASP A 1045 -19.93 5.38 26.20
CA ASP A 1045 -20.04 6.62 26.95
C ASP A 1045 -18.70 7.38 26.89
N VAL A 1046 -18.64 8.37 26.00
CA VAL A 1046 -17.44 9.21 25.83
C VAL A 1046 -17.05 9.98 27.10
N THR A 1047 -17.96 10.12 28.07
CA THR A 1047 -17.67 10.81 29.34
C THR A 1047 -16.80 9.99 30.29
N GLU A 1048 -16.53 8.72 29.97
CA GLU A 1048 -15.53 7.90 30.67
C GLU A 1048 -14.08 8.32 30.36
N LEU A 1049 -13.85 9.09 29.28
CA LEU A 1049 -12.54 9.60 28.91
C LEU A 1049 -12.21 10.90 29.67
N ASP A 1050 -10.91 11.15 29.87
CA ASP A 1050 -10.46 12.49 30.28
C ASP A 1050 -10.88 13.51 29.20
N PRO A 1051 -11.47 14.67 29.57
CA PRO A 1051 -11.88 15.69 28.62
C PRO A 1051 -10.77 16.23 27.71
N ALA A 1052 -9.49 16.03 28.07
CA ALA A 1052 -8.35 16.41 27.25
C ALA A 1052 -8.05 15.43 26.11
N VAL A 1053 -8.60 14.21 26.14
CA VAL A 1053 -8.45 13.23 25.06
C VAL A 1053 -9.26 13.70 23.84
N GLN A 1054 -8.62 13.72 22.68
CA GLN A 1054 -9.24 14.17 21.44
C GLN A 1054 -10.28 13.13 20.96
N THR A 1055 -11.46 13.60 20.58
CA THR A 1055 -12.57 12.72 20.13
C THR A 1055 -13.23 13.19 18.83
N GLN A 1056 -12.60 14.14 18.12
CA GLN A 1056 -13.19 14.82 16.97
C GLN A 1056 -13.53 13.86 15.81
N TYR A 1057 -12.72 12.82 15.59
CA TYR A 1057 -12.92 11.82 14.52
C TYR A 1057 -13.36 10.45 15.04
N LEU A 1058 -13.65 10.33 16.34
CA LEU A 1058 -13.96 9.06 17.00
C LEU A 1058 -15.06 8.28 16.28
N ALA A 1059 -16.21 8.92 16.03
CA ALA A 1059 -17.35 8.25 15.40
C ALA A 1059 -17.04 7.77 13.97
N PHE A 1060 -16.28 8.57 13.22
CA PHE A 1060 -15.93 8.29 11.84
C PHE A 1060 -14.94 7.10 11.74
N ASN A 1061 -13.81 7.20 12.43
CA ASN A 1061 -12.75 6.18 12.40
C ASN A 1061 -13.24 4.84 12.98
N THR A 1062 -14.02 4.89 14.08
CA THR A 1062 -14.62 3.67 14.67
C THR A 1062 -15.59 2.98 13.71
N GLN A 1063 -16.38 3.75 12.94
CA GLN A 1063 -17.31 3.17 11.97
C GLN A 1063 -16.58 2.50 10.79
N ARG A 1064 -15.41 3.00 10.39
CA ARG A 1064 -14.55 2.34 9.39
C ARG A 1064 -14.01 1.01 9.92
N ALA A 1065 -13.49 1.00 11.14
CA ALA A 1065 -13.01 -0.23 11.80
C ALA A 1065 -14.12 -1.29 11.96
N LEU A 1066 -15.33 -0.88 12.34
CA LEU A 1066 -16.51 -1.78 12.37
C LEU A 1066 -16.87 -2.31 10.98
N SER A 1067 -16.80 -1.46 9.96
CA SER A 1067 -17.08 -1.88 8.58
C SER A 1067 -16.08 -2.93 8.12
N LYS A 1068 -14.80 -2.76 8.47
CA LYS A 1068 -13.75 -3.74 8.17
C LYS A 1068 -13.92 -5.05 8.93
N LEU A 1069 -14.29 -5.00 10.21
CA LEU A 1069 -14.62 -6.21 10.97
C LEU A 1069 -15.77 -7.00 10.30
N GLU A 1070 -16.83 -6.32 9.86
CA GLU A 1070 -17.94 -6.97 9.16
C GLU A 1070 -17.56 -7.49 7.77
N GLU A 1071 -16.67 -6.81 7.05
CA GLU A 1071 -16.09 -7.32 5.80
C GLU A 1071 -15.33 -8.63 6.05
N ASN A 1072 -14.44 -8.65 7.04
CA ASN A 1072 -13.67 -9.84 7.40
C ASN A 1072 -14.58 -11.01 7.80
N ARG A 1073 -15.65 -10.75 8.58
CA ARG A 1073 -16.67 -11.76 8.93
C ARG A 1073 -17.37 -12.31 7.69
N LYS A 1074 -17.78 -11.45 6.74
CA LYS A 1074 -18.45 -11.88 5.49
C LYS A 1074 -17.53 -12.66 4.56
N ALA A 1075 -16.24 -12.32 4.55
CA ALA A 1075 -15.22 -13.03 3.78
C ALA A 1075 -14.81 -14.37 4.43
N GLY A 1076 -15.29 -14.69 5.63
CA GLY A 1076 -14.93 -15.90 6.36
C GLY A 1076 -13.51 -15.89 6.93
N LEU A 1077 -12.90 -14.70 7.07
CA LEU A 1077 -11.60 -14.53 7.72
C LEU A 1077 -11.74 -14.72 9.24
N PRO A 1078 -10.67 -15.15 9.94
CA PRO A 1078 -10.65 -15.18 11.40
C PRO A 1078 -11.00 -13.81 11.97
N ALA A 1079 -12.13 -13.73 12.65
CA ALA A 1079 -12.66 -12.49 13.20
C ALA A 1079 -13.45 -12.79 14.48
N ILE A 1080 -13.41 -11.86 15.43
CA ILE A 1080 -14.17 -11.95 16.68
C ILE A 1080 -15.65 -12.04 16.33
N GLN A 1081 -16.39 -12.92 17.00
CA GLN A 1081 -17.83 -13.12 16.78
C GLN A 1081 -18.67 -12.44 17.87
N ASN A 1082 -19.95 -12.21 17.58
CA ASN A 1082 -20.86 -11.64 18.58
C ASN A 1082 -21.36 -12.75 19.52
N ILE A 1083 -20.97 -12.67 20.79
CA ILE A 1083 -21.30 -13.64 21.84
C ILE A 1083 -22.28 -13.00 22.83
N LYS A 1084 -23.25 -13.78 23.31
CA LYS A 1084 -24.26 -13.30 24.25
C LYS A 1084 -24.08 -13.93 25.63
N LEU A 1085 -23.61 -13.14 26.59
CA LEU A 1085 -23.51 -13.51 27.99
C LEU A 1085 -24.43 -12.66 28.88
N THR A 1086 -24.77 -13.19 30.05
CA THR A 1086 -25.44 -12.43 31.12
C THR A 1086 -24.45 -11.55 31.89
N ASP A 1087 -24.93 -10.51 32.56
CA ASP A 1087 -24.07 -9.66 33.40
C ASP A 1087 -23.30 -10.44 34.47
N GLN A 1088 -23.90 -11.50 35.02
CA GLN A 1088 -23.22 -12.36 35.99
C GLN A 1088 -22.07 -13.12 35.35
N GLN A 1089 -22.24 -13.64 34.13
CA GLN A 1089 -21.18 -14.33 33.39
C GLN A 1089 -20.05 -13.37 33.01
N VAL A 1090 -20.39 -12.13 32.61
CA VAL A 1090 -19.39 -11.07 32.38
C VAL A 1090 -18.60 -10.78 33.66
N ASN A 1091 -19.28 -10.60 34.80
CA ASN A 1091 -18.62 -10.40 36.08
C ASN A 1091 -17.76 -11.60 36.52
N ASP A 1092 -18.18 -12.83 36.20
CA ASP A 1092 -17.41 -14.04 36.46
C ASP A 1092 -16.10 -14.04 35.64
N ILE A 1093 -16.15 -13.72 34.34
CA ILE A 1093 -14.96 -13.54 33.48
C ILE A 1093 -14.06 -12.43 34.03
N THR A 1094 -14.61 -11.26 34.37
CA THR A 1094 -13.83 -10.17 34.97
C THR A 1094 -13.16 -10.64 36.27
N SER A 1095 -13.87 -11.39 37.12
CA SER A 1095 -13.29 -11.95 38.35
C SER A 1095 -12.12 -12.90 38.07
N PHE A 1096 -12.19 -13.68 36.98
CA PHE A 1096 -11.09 -14.53 36.53
C PHE A 1096 -9.87 -13.70 36.09
N LEU A 1097 -10.06 -12.65 35.31
CA LEU A 1097 -8.95 -11.77 34.88
C LEU A 1097 -8.18 -11.16 36.06
N LEU A 1098 -8.85 -10.84 37.17
CA LEU A 1098 -8.19 -10.35 38.40
C LEU A 1098 -7.25 -11.40 39.03
N THR A 1099 -7.46 -12.69 38.75
CA THR A 1099 -6.57 -13.77 39.24
C THR A 1099 -5.28 -13.90 38.43
N LEU A 1100 -5.15 -13.13 37.34
CA LEU A 1100 -3.95 -13.05 36.50
C LEU A 1100 -2.97 -11.96 36.99
N THR A 1101 -3.26 -11.32 38.12
CA THR A 1101 -2.43 -10.26 38.70
C THR A 1101 -1.50 -10.80 39.76
N ASP A 1102 -0.20 -10.60 39.58
CA ASP A 1102 0.81 -10.86 40.59
C ASP A 1102 0.64 -9.85 41.75
N PRO A 1103 0.45 -10.28 43.01
CA PRO A 1103 0.28 -9.37 44.13
C PRO A 1103 1.42 -8.35 44.31
N CYS A 1104 2.62 -8.64 43.80
CA CYS A 1104 3.77 -7.74 43.82
C CYS A 1104 3.49 -6.40 43.13
N VAL A 1105 2.74 -6.40 42.01
CA VAL A 1105 2.48 -5.17 41.23
C VAL A 1105 1.66 -4.13 41.99
N LYS A 1106 0.97 -4.54 43.06
CA LYS A 1106 0.17 -3.67 43.94
C LYS A 1106 0.94 -3.23 45.20
N SER A 1107 2.19 -3.66 45.34
CA SER A 1107 3.00 -3.43 46.53
C SER A 1107 4.21 -2.57 46.19
N LEU A 1108 4.22 -1.33 46.69
CA LEU A 1108 5.39 -0.44 46.56
C LEU A 1108 6.66 -1.10 47.10
N ALA A 1109 6.57 -1.79 48.23
CA ALA A 1109 7.71 -2.50 48.82
C ALA A 1109 8.26 -3.58 47.89
N CYS A 1110 7.41 -4.21 47.10
CA CYS A 1110 7.82 -5.21 46.13
C CYS A 1110 8.42 -4.58 44.87
N LEU A 1111 7.84 -3.48 44.38
CA LEU A 1111 8.31 -2.77 43.17
C LEU A 1111 9.57 -1.92 43.38
N THR A 1112 9.93 -1.60 44.63
CA THR A 1112 11.07 -0.73 44.98
C THR A 1112 12.39 -1.09 44.27
N PRO A 1113 12.78 -2.37 44.06
CA PRO A 1113 14.03 -2.71 43.37
C PRO A 1113 14.15 -2.13 41.95
N TRP A 1114 13.02 -1.94 41.26
CA TRP A 1114 12.97 -1.41 39.89
C TRP A 1114 12.84 0.11 39.83
N ILE A 1115 12.74 0.80 40.96
CA ILE A 1115 12.59 2.26 41.04
C ILE A 1115 13.85 2.86 41.68
N PRO A 1116 14.48 3.88 41.07
CA PRO A 1116 15.62 4.55 41.68
C PRO A 1116 15.25 5.20 43.03
N SER A 1117 16.12 5.05 44.03
CA SER A 1117 16.01 5.78 45.30
C SER A 1117 16.76 7.11 45.27
N ASP A 1118 16.44 8.05 46.15
CA ASP A 1118 17.18 9.32 46.27
C ASP A 1118 18.69 9.12 46.58
N ASP A 1119 19.04 7.99 47.19
CA ASP A 1119 20.43 7.62 47.50
C ASP A 1119 21.17 6.97 46.33
N ASP A 1120 20.47 6.56 45.26
CA ASP A 1120 21.10 5.99 44.07
C ASP A 1120 21.93 7.06 43.34
N ILE A 1121 23.06 6.66 42.74
CA ILE A 1121 23.93 7.57 41.98
C ILE A 1121 23.16 8.16 40.81
N ASP A 1122 23.16 9.50 40.75
CA ASP A 1122 22.70 10.31 39.62
C ASP A 1122 23.89 10.69 38.72
N PRO A 1123 24.07 10.11 37.52
CA PRO A 1123 25.25 10.40 36.72
C PRO A 1123 25.27 11.83 36.16
N ASP A 1124 24.10 12.41 35.91
CA ASP A 1124 23.93 13.68 35.20
C ASP A 1124 23.05 14.71 35.92
N GLY A 1125 22.30 14.32 36.95
CA GLY A 1125 21.37 15.20 37.67
C GLY A 1125 20.03 15.38 36.97
N LEU A 1126 19.74 14.61 35.90
CA LEU A 1126 18.53 14.70 35.08
C LEU A 1126 17.56 13.53 35.31
N ARG A 1127 17.71 12.83 36.43
CA ARG A 1127 16.78 11.77 36.82
C ARG A 1127 15.37 12.32 37.05
N LEU A 1128 14.37 11.65 36.47
CA LEU A 1128 12.95 11.87 36.73
C LEU A 1128 12.64 11.63 38.21
N LYS A 1129 12.07 12.63 38.89
CA LYS A 1129 11.64 12.55 40.29
C LYS A 1129 10.12 12.48 40.38
N ALA A 1130 9.59 11.31 40.03
CA ALA A 1130 8.15 11.09 39.89
C ALA A 1130 7.34 11.54 41.12
N ARG A 1131 6.33 12.37 40.87
CA ARG A 1131 5.27 12.75 41.81
C ARG A 1131 3.95 12.23 41.26
N MET A 1132 3.19 11.56 42.11
CA MET A 1132 1.87 11.00 41.78
C MET A 1132 0.86 11.44 42.83
N LEU A 1133 -0.38 11.71 42.44
CA LEU A 1133 -1.43 12.00 43.41
C LEU A 1133 -1.77 10.73 44.19
N THR A 1134 -1.77 10.84 45.51
CA THR A 1134 -1.90 9.74 46.48
C THR A 1134 -3.24 8.99 46.46
N SER A 1135 -4.18 9.36 45.58
CA SER A 1135 -5.45 8.66 45.38
C SER A 1135 -5.39 7.54 44.34
N VAL A 1136 -4.32 7.43 43.55
CA VAL A 1136 -4.18 6.41 42.47
C VAL A 1136 -3.49 5.12 42.97
N ALA A 1137 -2.95 5.12 44.19
CA ALA A 1137 -2.30 3.96 44.80
C ALA A 1137 -3.26 3.01 45.56
N ARG A 1138 -4.52 2.88 45.14
CA ARG A 1138 -5.50 1.98 45.78
C ARG A 1138 -6.37 1.20 44.82
#